data_AF-A0A538RXL1-F1
#
_entry.id   AF-A0A538RXL1-F1
#
_cell.length_a   1.000
_cell.length_b   1.000
_cell.length_c   1.000
_cell.angle_alpha   90.00
_cell.angle_beta   90.00
_cell.angle_gamma   90.00
#
_symmetry.space_group_name_H-M   'P 1'
#
loop_
_entity.id
_entity.type
_entity.pdbx_description
1 polymer ?
#
loop_
_entity_poly.entity_id
_entity_poly.type
_entity_poly.pdbx_seq_one_letter_code
_entity_poly.pdbx_strand_id
1 'polypeptide(L)'
;MALRTRRFTRLAVRLGGTAALLLVIGALGTSAPAHDDARPPQGKDKPKPVKSKDDTAKKDEPKPAAVKLGLLINDPKAFQGYTLLAPIESSQTYLLDMQGKVVRTWESDCSPALCPLLLENGHLLRPGSIGNDSRVFGPGPGVGGRIQEFTWEGELVWDFRFYNARQLPHHDMTRLPNGNILLIVSDRKTAEEGIAAGRRPEMTGDSHLLPDSLVEIRPTGKTTGEVVWEWHLWDHLVQDFDKAKANYGNVALHAELVNINHGEDELNPPPAAKAGQTKPKADSNVAARTTPSRPPRVNPDWTHFNGVAYNPELDQIAVSVHAFSEFWILDHSTTTREAAGHAGGRAGKGGDLLYRWGNPRTYRAGSKANQKLFSQHNAHWIPRGLPGEGHLLVFNNGSGRADGSYSSVDELILPVDSQGRYASKPGTAYGPDQPLWSYTAAKKTEFYSTYISGAQRLANGNTLICSGANGTVFEVTPQKEIVWKYVNPVKRVPAVGPPPRPGQLMSPIAGEMLGVSAGQRKQLDEIQKDVDAHLNKLLTAGQKKQFTESRPGPSAGGPGPPARPGKIMANSEENRLKLTDGQKKELAGLQKAVDERFDKVLNAAQKKQLKSVFAPSGPAPGSPAPRGPGGSPQPGKILSAAQQDTLKLSPEQKKRLEEMQKEVDTKLAKLLTEGQRKQLQAMQQGPAAGVAAGPGGPGRGGPPGGAPLFRAYRYATNYPGFAGKELTAGKTVEELQRKDPEKRESEKKN
;
A
#
# COMPACT_ATOMS: atom_id res chain seq x y z
N MET A 1 66.10 -44.27 -2.50
CA MET A 1 65.44 -45.10 -1.47
C MET A 1 64.04 -44.52 -1.23
N ALA A 2 62.95 -45.27 -1.06
CA ALA A 2 62.62 -46.63 -1.50
C ALA A 2 61.10 -46.67 -1.82
N LEU A 3 60.53 -47.31 -2.86
CA LEU A 3 60.63 -48.66 -3.47
C LEU A 3 59.70 -49.75 -2.84
N ARG A 4 58.49 -49.89 -3.41
CA ARG A 4 57.73 -51.14 -3.73
C ARG A 4 56.35 -50.77 -4.32
N THR A 5 56.12 -50.87 -5.64
CA THR A 5 55.56 -52.03 -6.40
C THR A 5 54.13 -52.43 -5.99
N ARG A 6 53.16 -52.67 -6.90
CA ARG A 6 53.25 -53.42 -8.19
C ARG A 6 52.61 -52.73 -9.41
N ARG A 7 52.72 -53.36 -10.59
CA ARG A 7 52.17 -52.97 -11.92
C ARG A 7 51.15 -54.00 -12.43
N PHE A 8 50.47 -53.66 -13.53
CA PHE A 8 50.02 -54.46 -14.72
C PHE A 8 48.59 -54.01 -15.15
N THR A 9 48.23 -53.78 -16.43
CA THR A 9 48.87 -54.04 -17.75
C THR A 9 48.63 -52.87 -18.75
N ARG A 10 49.26 -52.86 -19.94
CA ARG A 10 49.07 -51.88 -21.05
C ARG A 10 48.84 -52.59 -22.41
N LEU A 11 48.14 -51.92 -23.35
CA LEU A 11 48.28 -51.85 -24.85
C LEU A 11 46.91 -51.37 -25.44
N ALA A 12 46.71 -50.73 -26.61
CA ALA A 12 47.48 -50.05 -27.69
C ALA A 12 46.47 -49.07 -28.41
N VAL A 13 46.73 -47.89 -29.03
CA VAL A 13 47.72 -47.39 -30.03
C VAL A 13 47.46 -47.98 -31.44
N ARG A 14 47.12 -47.27 -32.56
CA ARG A 14 47.12 -45.85 -33.06
C ARG A 14 45.72 -45.48 -33.70
N LEU A 15 45.30 -44.27 -34.14
CA LEU A 15 45.83 -42.90 -34.45
C LEU A 15 45.95 -42.55 -35.98
N GLY A 16 45.09 -41.65 -36.50
CA GLY A 16 45.10 -41.02 -37.86
C GLY A 16 43.71 -41.00 -38.54
N GLY A 17 43.30 -40.06 -39.42
CA GLY A 17 43.93 -38.83 -39.96
C GLY A 17 42.92 -37.93 -40.75
N THR A 18 43.29 -36.67 -41.07
CA THR A 18 42.41 -35.56 -41.53
C THR A 18 42.31 -35.31 -43.05
N ALA A 19 41.15 -34.82 -43.53
CA ALA A 19 40.97 -33.87 -44.67
C ALA A 19 39.49 -33.39 -44.71
N ALA A 20 39.14 -32.09 -44.57
CA ALA A 20 39.12 -30.99 -45.57
C ALA A 20 37.87 -31.02 -46.49
N LEU A 21 37.22 -29.91 -46.87
CA LEU A 21 37.29 -28.46 -46.56
C LEU A 21 35.82 -27.91 -46.65
N LEU A 22 35.40 -26.64 -46.81
CA LEU A 22 35.94 -25.30 -47.11
C LEU A 22 34.96 -24.24 -46.52
N LEU A 23 35.16 -22.93 -46.78
CA LEU A 23 34.37 -21.81 -46.23
C LEU A 23 34.40 -20.61 -47.20
N VAL A 24 33.26 -20.02 -47.59
CA VAL A 24 33.15 -18.71 -48.28
C VAL A 24 31.89 -17.97 -47.82
N ILE A 25 31.98 -16.64 -47.71
CA ILE A 25 30.89 -15.71 -47.35
C ILE A 25 30.60 -14.80 -48.55
N GLY A 26 29.34 -14.45 -48.80
CA GLY A 26 28.94 -13.45 -49.79
C GLY A 26 27.55 -12.87 -49.48
N ALA A 27 27.37 -11.57 -49.70
CA ALA A 27 26.13 -10.82 -49.45
C ALA A 27 25.83 -9.87 -50.63
N LEU A 28 24.78 -9.04 -50.51
CA LEU A 28 24.14 -8.19 -51.55
C LEU A 28 23.19 -9.00 -52.48
N GLY A 29 22.04 -8.47 -52.91
CA GLY A 29 21.37 -7.24 -52.49
C GLY A 29 20.12 -6.86 -53.32
N THR A 30 19.33 -5.93 -52.77
CA THR A 30 18.37 -5.01 -53.44
C THR A 30 17.08 -5.50 -54.14
N SER A 31 16.05 -4.64 -54.00
CA SER A 31 14.92 -4.35 -54.90
C SER A 31 13.89 -5.42 -55.29
N ALA A 32 12.64 -5.18 -54.91
CA ALA A 32 11.46 -5.57 -55.68
C ALA A 32 11.21 -4.58 -56.85
N PRO A 33 10.30 -4.91 -57.77
CA PRO A 33 9.30 -3.93 -58.17
C PRO A 33 7.86 -4.45 -58.05
N ALA A 34 6.90 -3.54 -58.11
CA ALA A 34 5.46 -3.81 -58.25
C ALA A 34 4.94 -3.08 -59.50
N HIS A 35 3.88 -3.61 -60.12
CA HIS A 35 2.95 -3.00 -61.10
C HIS A 35 2.08 -4.14 -61.69
N ASP A 36 0.84 -3.97 -62.14
CA ASP A 36 -0.21 -2.99 -61.77
C ASP A 36 -1.58 -3.52 -62.28
N ASP A 37 -2.60 -2.65 -62.25
CA ASP A 37 -3.78 -2.64 -63.14
C ASP A 37 -4.75 -3.85 -63.14
N ALA A 38 -5.92 -3.64 -62.52
CA ALA A 38 -7.18 -3.62 -63.27
C ALA A 38 -8.36 -3.02 -62.45
N ARG A 39 -9.08 -2.05 -63.02
CA ARG A 39 -10.48 -1.74 -62.65
C ARG A 39 -11.43 -2.45 -63.62
N PRO A 40 -12.65 -2.78 -63.17
CA PRO A 40 -13.83 -2.37 -63.93
C PRO A 40 -14.89 -1.72 -62.99
N PRO A 41 -16.21 -1.59 -63.28
CA PRO A 41 -16.84 -0.26 -63.27
C PRO A 41 -18.01 -0.10 -62.28
N GLN A 42 -18.61 1.09 -62.24
CA GLN A 42 -19.83 1.36 -61.47
C GLN A 42 -21.06 0.70 -62.12
N GLY A 43 -21.68 -0.26 -61.41
CA GLY A 43 -23.03 -0.74 -61.68
C GLY A 43 -24.04 -0.07 -60.74
N LYS A 44 -25.16 0.44 -61.27
CA LYS A 44 -26.27 0.97 -60.46
C LYS A 44 -27.26 -0.16 -60.16
N ASP A 45 -27.53 -0.42 -58.89
CA ASP A 45 -28.88 -0.87 -58.49
C ASP A 45 -29.15 -0.66 -57.00
N LYS A 46 -30.44 -0.52 -56.63
CA LYS A 46 -30.89 -0.36 -55.23
C LYS A 46 -32.00 -1.37 -54.88
N PRO A 47 -31.68 -2.49 -54.20
CA PRO A 47 -32.67 -3.35 -53.58
C PRO A 47 -33.33 -2.68 -52.35
N LYS A 48 -34.58 -3.07 -52.06
CA LYS A 48 -35.37 -2.63 -50.90
C LYS A 48 -34.98 -3.41 -49.61
N PRO A 49 -35.26 -2.87 -48.41
CA PRO A 49 -34.82 -3.48 -47.16
C PRO A 49 -35.60 -4.76 -46.83
N VAL A 50 -34.87 -5.80 -46.43
CA VAL A 50 -35.40 -7.03 -45.83
C VAL A 50 -34.66 -7.29 -44.52
N LYS A 51 -35.38 -7.76 -43.49
CA LYS A 51 -34.81 -8.07 -42.17
C LYS A 51 -34.00 -9.36 -42.25
N SER A 52 -32.71 -9.31 -41.91
CA SER A 52 -32.00 -10.54 -41.51
C SER A 52 -32.37 -10.91 -40.06
N LYS A 53 -32.70 -12.18 -39.86
CA LYS A 53 -32.28 -12.87 -38.64
C LYS A 53 -30.80 -13.21 -38.85
N ASP A 54 -29.96 -12.94 -37.87
CA ASP A 54 -28.65 -13.59 -37.77
C ASP A 54 -28.30 -13.76 -36.29
N ASP A 55 -28.62 -14.95 -35.76
CA ASP A 55 -28.14 -15.43 -34.47
C ASP A 55 -26.64 -15.81 -34.58
N THR A 56 -25.80 -14.81 -34.88
CA THR A 56 -24.34 -14.96 -34.85
C THR A 56 -23.84 -14.71 -33.44
N ALA A 57 -23.33 -15.78 -32.81
CA ALA A 57 -22.98 -15.79 -31.40
C ALA A 57 -22.04 -14.64 -31.01
N LYS A 58 -22.34 -13.99 -29.87
CA LYS A 58 -21.30 -13.29 -29.10
C LYS A 58 -20.24 -14.34 -28.76
N LYS A 59 -19.02 -14.17 -29.27
CA LYS A 59 -17.86 -14.86 -28.69
C LYS A 59 -17.74 -14.38 -27.25
N ASP A 60 -17.86 -15.28 -26.29
CA ASP A 60 -17.54 -14.98 -24.91
C ASP A 60 -16.09 -14.50 -24.83
N GLU A 61 -15.88 -13.28 -24.31
CA GLU A 61 -14.55 -12.91 -23.83
C GLU A 61 -14.18 -13.91 -22.72
N PRO A 62 -13.02 -14.57 -22.78
CA PRO A 62 -12.67 -15.60 -21.81
C PRO A 62 -12.55 -14.97 -20.43
N LYS A 63 -13.58 -15.20 -19.61
CA LYS A 63 -13.67 -14.74 -18.22
C LYS A 63 -12.33 -15.01 -17.52
N PRO A 64 -11.68 -13.99 -16.92
CA PRO A 64 -10.37 -14.16 -16.31
C PRO A 64 -10.33 -15.37 -15.39
N ALA A 65 -9.34 -16.24 -15.63
CA ALA A 65 -9.23 -17.53 -14.93
C ALA A 65 -9.25 -17.31 -13.42
N ALA A 66 -10.11 -18.05 -12.72
CA ALA A 66 -10.26 -17.90 -11.28
C ALA A 66 -8.93 -18.19 -10.59
N VAL A 67 -8.49 -17.26 -9.73
CA VAL A 67 -7.25 -17.43 -8.95
C VAL A 67 -7.38 -18.67 -8.08
N LYS A 68 -6.55 -19.68 -8.34
CA LYS A 68 -6.42 -20.83 -7.44
C LYS A 68 -5.77 -20.33 -6.14
N LEU A 69 -6.48 -20.51 -5.03
CA LEU A 69 -6.04 -20.16 -3.69
C LEU A 69 -5.37 -21.36 -3.01
N GLY A 70 -4.67 -21.11 -1.90
CA GLY A 70 -4.01 -22.13 -1.10
C GLY A 70 -2.70 -22.61 -1.67
N LEU A 71 -2.33 -23.84 -1.35
CA LEU A 71 -1.12 -24.49 -1.85
C LEU A 71 -1.23 -24.78 -3.35
N LEU A 72 -0.24 -24.29 -4.10
CA LEU A 72 -0.15 -24.45 -5.55
C LEU A 72 1.02 -25.36 -5.97
N ILE A 73 2.16 -25.26 -5.28
CA ILE A 73 3.39 -26.01 -5.55
C ILE A 73 3.99 -26.43 -4.20
N ASN A 74 4.46 -27.67 -4.10
CA ASN A 74 5.22 -28.22 -2.97
C ASN A 74 6.15 -29.33 -3.49
N ASP A 75 7.29 -28.93 -4.02
CA ASP A 75 8.34 -29.81 -4.54
C ASP A 75 9.30 -30.26 -3.40
N PRO A 76 9.83 -31.50 -3.41
CA PRO A 76 10.78 -31.95 -2.38
C PRO A 76 12.05 -31.12 -2.20
N LYS A 77 12.44 -30.28 -3.18
CA LYS A 77 13.52 -29.29 -3.05
C LYS A 77 13.19 -28.14 -2.08
N ALA A 78 11.93 -27.95 -1.71
CA ALA A 78 11.50 -26.88 -0.80
C ALA A 78 11.98 -27.13 0.64
N PHE A 79 12.30 -26.04 1.35
CA PHE A 79 12.79 -26.09 2.72
C PHE A 79 11.68 -26.51 3.68
N GLN A 80 11.87 -27.66 4.31
CA GLN A 80 10.88 -28.25 5.22
C GLN A 80 10.80 -27.43 6.52
N GLY A 81 9.60 -26.93 6.81
CA GLY A 81 9.34 -26.08 7.98
C GLY A 81 7.99 -25.39 7.92
N TYR A 82 7.72 -24.55 8.91
CA TYR A 82 6.40 -23.96 9.13
C TYR A 82 6.37 -22.48 8.75
N THR A 83 5.34 -22.05 7.99
CA THR A 83 5.20 -20.66 7.52
C THR A 83 4.22 -19.88 8.38
N LEU A 84 4.67 -18.78 8.96
CA LEU A 84 3.86 -17.83 9.73
C LEU A 84 3.20 -16.80 8.80
N LEU A 85 1.88 -16.65 8.87
CA LEU A 85 1.07 -15.72 8.06
C LEU A 85 0.15 -14.86 8.94
N ALA A 86 0.19 -13.55 8.73
CA ALA A 86 -0.77 -12.58 9.26
C ALA A 86 -1.45 -11.80 8.11
N PRO A 87 -2.71 -12.10 7.77
CA PRO A 87 -3.48 -11.32 6.81
C PRO A 87 -3.81 -9.94 7.37
N ILE A 88 -3.61 -8.88 6.57
CA ILE A 88 -3.74 -7.48 7.03
C ILE A 88 -5.17 -7.16 7.50
N GLU A 89 -6.18 -7.80 6.91
CA GLU A 89 -7.62 -7.60 7.24
C GLU A 89 -8.18 -8.70 8.18
N SER A 90 -7.35 -9.31 9.04
CA SER A 90 -7.77 -10.38 9.96
C SER A 90 -7.21 -10.21 11.36
N SER A 91 -7.99 -10.56 12.38
CA SER A 91 -7.49 -10.71 13.76
C SER A 91 -6.53 -11.90 13.92
N GLN A 92 -6.68 -12.93 13.08
CA GLN A 92 -5.97 -14.20 13.25
C GLN A 92 -4.55 -14.18 12.65
N THR A 93 -3.65 -14.90 13.30
CA THR A 93 -2.31 -15.23 12.80
C THR A 93 -2.19 -16.76 12.74
N TYR A 94 -1.73 -17.30 11.61
CA TYR A 94 -1.66 -18.74 11.36
C TYR A 94 -0.22 -19.20 11.21
N LEU A 95 0.09 -20.37 11.77
CA LEU A 95 1.27 -21.16 11.42
C LEU A 95 0.82 -22.33 10.52
N LEU A 96 1.42 -22.43 9.34
CA LEU A 96 1.10 -23.45 8.34
C LEU A 96 2.21 -24.49 8.18
N ASP A 97 1.85 -25.75 7.90
CA ASP A 97 2.79 -26.78 7.44
C ASP A 97 3.17 -26.62 5.95
N MET A 98 3.98 -27.54 5.43
CA MET A 98 4.36 -27.56 4.00
C MET A 98 3.16 -27.80 3.07
N GLN A 99 2.13 -28.46 3.58
CA GLN A 99 0.88 -28.82 2.90
C GLN A 99 -0.18 -27.70 2.96
N GLY A 100 0.11 -26.57 3.62
CA GLY A 100 -0.79 -25.42 3.74
C GLY A 100 -1.93 -25.60 4.75
N LYS A 101 -1.86 -26.62 5.61
CA LYS A 101 -2.77 -26.82 6.74
C LYS A 101 -2.32 -25.99 7.94
N VAL A 102 -3.27 -25.57 8.76
CA VAL A 102 -2.98 -24.85 10.00
C VAL A 102 -2.54 -25.84 11.09
N VAL A 103 -1.38 -25.59 11.71
CA VAL A 103 -0.92 -26.30 12.92
C VAL A 103 -1.15 -25.47 14.19
N ARG A 104 -1.14 -24.14 14.09
CA ARG A 104 -1.39 -23.22 15.22
C ARG A 104 -2.08 -21.95 14.73
N THR A 105 -3.02 -21.44 15.52
CA THR A 105 -3.65 -20.13 15.34
C THR A 105 -3.48 -19.31 16.60
N TRP A 106 -3.24 -18.01 16.45
CA TRP A 106 -3.39 -17.01 17.50
C TRP A 106 -4.50 -16.04 17.11
N GLU A 107 -5.35 -15.69 18.07
CA GLU A 107 -6.44 -14.72 17.93
C GLU A 107 -6.05 -13.43 18.65
N SER A 108 -6.50 -12.29 18.15
CA SER A 108 -6.30 -10.98 18.78
C SER A 108 -7.58 -10.16 18.71
N ASP A 109 -7.74 -9.21 19.62
CA ASP A 109 -8.82 -8.24 19.64
C ASP A 109 -8.67 -7.13 18.57
N CYS A 110 -7.52 -7.04 17.89
CA CYS A 110 -7.27 -6.07 16.82
C CYS A 110 -6.61 -6.69 15.58
N SER A 111 -6.83 -6.09 14.41
CA SER A 111 -6.03 -6.38 13.21
C SER A 111 -4.53 -6.19 13.48
N PRO A 112 -3.64 -6.96 12.83
CA PRO A 112 -2.23 -6.66 12.88
C PRO A 112 -2.02 -5.28 12.25
N ALA A 113 -1.12 -4.51 12.84
CA ALA A 113 -0.58 -3.37 12.13
C ALA A 113 0.42 -3.84 11.06
N LEU A 114 1.28 -4.81 11.41
CA LEU A 114 2.52 -5.15 10.68
C LEU A 114 2.73 -6.68 10.62
N CYS A 115 3.95 -7.15 10.36
CA CYS A 115 4.30 -8.57 10.43
C CYS A 115 4.60 -9.02 11.87
N PRO A 116 4.04 -10.15 12.36
CA PRO A 116 4.43 -10.75 13.64
C PRO A 116 5.67 -11.64 13.50
N LEU A 117 6.32 -11.90 14.63
CA LEU A 117 7.45 -12.79 14.78
C LEU A 117 7.09 -13.95 15.73
N LEU A 118 7.39 -15.18 15.35
CA LEU A 118 7.53 -16.27 16.33
C LEU A 118 8.90 -16.13 16.99
N LEU A 119 8.93 -16.27 18.32
CA LEU A 119 10.12 -16.16 19.16
C LEU A 119 10.64 -17.55 19.58
N GLU A 120 11.89 -17.60 20.05
CA GLU A 120 12.57 -18.85 20.40
C GLU A 120 12.01 -19.55 21.65
N ASN A 121 11.26 -18.84 22.49
CA ASN A 121 10.45 -19.40 23.58
C ASN A 121 9.08 -19.95 23.11
N GLY A 122 8.78 -19.89 21.81
CA GLY A 122 7.51 -20.32 21.21
C GLY A 122 6.38 -19.29 21.31
N HIS A 123 6.67 -18.07 21.78
CA HIS A 123 5.67 -16.99 21.85
C HIS A 123 5.49 -16.30 20.49
N LEU A 124 4.29 -15.79 20.23
CA LEU A 124 4.01 -14.91 19.10
C LEU A 124 4.11 -13.44 19.56
N LEU A 125 5.13 -12.74 19.09
CA LEU A 125 5.23 -11.29 19.20
C LEU A 125 4.50 -10.64 18.01
N ARG A 126 3.45 -9.87 18.30
CA ARG A 126 2.49 -9.38 17.31
C ARG A 126 2.30 -7.85 17.42
N PRO A 127 2.56 -7.09 16.35
CA PRO A 127 2.26 -5.66 16.33
C PRO A 127 0.78 -5.46 15.99
N GLY A 128 0.04 -4.86 16.91
CA GLY A 128 -1.39 -4.61 16.80
C GLY A 128 -1.73 -3.17 16.44
N SER A 129 -2.93 -2.96 15.90
CA SER A 129 -3.46 -1.60 15.70
C SER A 129 -4.10 -1.06 16.99
N ILE A 130 -3.83 0.21 17.32
CA ILE A 130 -4.57 0.96 18.37
C ILE A 130 -5.94 1.48 17.89
N GLY A 131 -6.31 1.26 16.63
CA GLY A 131 -7.60 1.68 16.08
C GLY A 131 -7.85 3.18 16.23
N ASN A 132 -8.92 3.56 16.95
CA ASN A 132 -9.35 4.95 17.10
C ASN A 132 -8.43 5.81 17.98
N ASP A 133 -7.57 5.22 18.80
CA ASP A 133 -6.67 5.99 19.68
C ASP A 133 -5.59 6.76 18.88
N SER A 134 -5.34 6.33 17.64
CA SER A 134 -4.47 7.01 16.66
C SER A 134 -4.87 8.45 16.33
N ARG A 135 -6.12 8.84 16.63
CA ARG A 135 -6.59 10.22 16.51
C ARG A 135 -5.83 11.20 17.40
N VAL A 136 -5.16 10.72 18.46
CA VAL A 136 -4.25 11.52 19.29
C VAL A 136 -3.06 12.03 18.45
N PHE A 137 -2.54 11.20 17.54
CA PHE A 137 -1.50 11.58 16.58
C PHE A 137 -2.06 12.31 15.35
N GLY A 138 -3.31 12.06 14.98
CA GLY A 138 -3.96 12.65 13.80
C GLY A 138 -3.76 11.83 12.52
N PRO A 139 -3.91 12.41 11.32
CA PRO A 139 -3.71 11.67 10.07
C PRO A 139 -2.23 11.28 9.88
N GLY A 140 -1.99 10.03 9.48
CA GLY A 140 -0.67 9.44 9.26
C GLY A 140 -0.73 8.18 8.37
N PRO A 141 0.43 7.62 7.97
CA PRO A 141 0.51 6.59 6.94
C PRO A 141 0.19 5.16 7.42
N GLY A 142 0.24 4.90 8.72
CA GLY A 142 -0.05 3.59 9.32
C GLY A 142 -0.59 3.73 10.74
N VAL A 143 -1.21 2.66 11.25
CA VAL A 143 -1.83 2.64 12.59
C VAL A 143 -1.31 1.43 13.38
N GLY A 144 -0.07 1.53 13.87
CA GLY A 144 0.51 0.63 14.86
C GLY A 144 0.21 1.10 16.29
N GLY A 145 1.24 1.17 17.13
CA GLY A 145 1.18 1.69 18.50
C GLY A 145 0.77 0.70 19.58
N ARG A 146 0.51 -0.57 19.24
CA ARG A 146 0.25 -1.66 20.21
C ARG A 146 1.20 -2.82 19.95
N ILE A 147 1.74 -3.41 21.00
CA ILE A 147 2.64 -4.57 20.93
C ILE A 147 2.08 -5.64 21.86
N GLN A 148 1.73 -6.79 21.28
CA GLN A 148 1.17 -7.94 21.99
C GLN A 148 2.20 -9.07 21.97
N GLU A 149 2.40 -9.76 23.09
CA GLU A 149 3.09 -11.04 23.13
C GLU A 149 2.14 -12.12 23.66
N PHE A 150 1.95 -13.18 22.88
CA PHE A 150 1.10 -14.31 23.22
C PHE A 150 1.94 -15.57 23.45
N THR A 151 1.57 -16.41 24.42
CA THR A 151 2.15 -17.77 24.53
C THR A 151 1.84 -18.60 23.28
N TRP A 152 2.53 -19.74 23.11
CA TRP A 152 2.16 -20.73 22.09
C TRP A 152 0.69 -21.14 22.22
N GLU A 153 0.20 -21.28 23.45
CA GLU A 153 -1.14 -21.70 23.80
C GLU A 153 -2.20 -20.61 23.48
N GLY A 154 -1.79 -19.35 23.45
CA GLY A 154 -2.62 -18.19 23.09
C GLY A 154 -2.97 -17.24 24.25
N GLU A 155 -2.34 -17.37 25.42
CA GLU A 155 -2.49 -16.40 26.52
C GLU A 155 -1.72 -15.12 26.18
N LEU A 156 -2.38 -13.97 26.32
CA LEU A 156 -1.76 -12.64 26.18
C LEU A 156 -0.94 -12.32 27.44
N VAL A 157 0.39 -12.40 27.33
CA VAL A 157 1.33 -12.19 28.45
C VAL A 157 1.91 -10.77 28.50
N TRP A 158 1.93 -10.07 27.36
CA TRP A 158 2.28 -8.65 27.26
C TRP A 158 1.33 -7.92 26.32
N ASP A 159 0.82 -6.76 26.70
CA ASP A 159 0.00 -5.87 25.87
C ASP A 159 0.35 -4.41 26.15
N PHE A 160 1.41 -3.93 25.51
CA PHE A 160 1.92 -2.57 25.67
C PHE A 160 1.40 -1.63 24.58
N ARG A 161 1.25 -0.35 24.92
CA ARG A 161 0.81 0.70 24.01
C ARG A 161 1.78 1.87 24.05
N PHE A 162 2.29 2.28 22.90
CA PHE A 162 3.17 3.43 22.72
C PHE A 162 2.67 4.29 21.57
N TYR A 163 2.11 5.45 21.91
CA TYR A 163 1.72 6.51 20.98
C TYR A 163 1.50 7.80 21.78
N ASN A 164 1.70 8.95 21.15
CA ASN A 164 1.35 10.26 21.70
C ASN A 164 1.03 11.24 20.54
N ALA A 165 0.86 12.52 20.81
CA ALA A 165 0.53 13.50 19.78
C ALA A 165 1.69 13.76 18.78
N ARG A 166 2.91 13.39 19.16
CA ARG A 166 4.14 13.51 18.36
C ARG A 166 4.56 12.20 17.71
N GLN A 167 4.46 11.07 18.42
CA GLN A 167 5.01 9.77 18.01
C GLN A 167 3.92 8.71 17.77
N LEU A 168 4.03 7.96 16.66
CA LEU A 168 3.18 6.79 16.35
C LEU A 168 3.97 5.67 15.65
N PRO A 169 4.07 4.46 16.22
CA PRO A 169 4.71 3.31 15.56
C PRO A 169 3.99 2.82 14.29
N HIS A 170 4.77 2.41 13.30
CA HIS A 170 4.31 1.97 11.98
C HIS A 170 5.33 1.05 11.28
N HIS A 171 4.90 0.43 10.18
CA HIS A 171 5.59 -0.55 9.31
C HIS A 171 6.41 -1.73 9.87
N ASP A 172 7.31 -1.54 10.83
CA ASP A 172 8.12 -2.66 11.35
C ASP A 172 8.56 -2.56 12.82
N MET A 173 8.89 -3.72 13.39
CA MET A 173 9.57 -3.85 14.68
C MET A 173 10.40 -5.14 14.73
N THR A 174 11.43 -5.18 15.57
CA THR A 174 12.23 -6.41 15.80
C THR A 174 12.56 -6.63 17.27
N ARG A 175 12.80 -7.90 17.64
CA ARG A 175 13.23 -8.32 18.99
C ARG A 175 14.76 -8.32 19.06
N LEU A 176 15.33 -7.62 20.04
CA LEU A 176 16.78 -7.66 20.28
C LEU A 176 17.16 -8.83 21.22
N PRO A 177 18.41 -9.32 21.20
CA PRO A 177 18.86 -10.40 22.08
C PRO A 177 18.80 -10.09 23.57
N ASN A 178 18.80 -8.81 23.95
CA ASN A 178 18.62 -8.35 25.33
C ASN A 178 17.16 -8.49 25.85
N GLY A 179 16.22 -8.86 24.97
CA GLY A 179 14.81 -9.00 25.29
C GLY A 179 13.93 -7.77 24.98
N ASN A 180 14.50 -6.66 24.52
CA ASN A 180 13.80 -5.42 24.18
C ASN A 180 13.23 -5.44 22.74
N ILE A 181 12.45 -4.42 22.39
CA ILE A 181 11.82 -4.24 21.07
C ILE A 181 12.31 -2.95 20.42
N LEU A 182 12.86 -3.02 19.20
CA LEU A 182 13.14 -1.84 18.37
C LEU A 182 11.96 -1.56 17.45
N LEU A 183 11.48 -0.31 17.44
CA LEU A 183 10.30 0.16 16.72
C LEU A 183 10.67 1.22 15.68
N ILE A 184 10.00 1.20 14.52
CA ILE A 184 9.92 2.36 13.62
C ILE A 184 8.75 3.24 14.08
N VAL A 185 8.99 4.55 14.21
CA VAL A 185 8.04 5.53 14.76
C VAL A 185 8.00 6.80 13.90
N SER A 186 6.81 7.27 13.50
CA SER A 186 6.68 8.58 12.84
C SER A 186 6.75 9.69 13.90
N ASP A 187 7.62 10.67 13.74
CA ASP A 187 7.86 11.79 14.67
C ASP A 187 7.36 13.11 14.06
N ARG A 188 6.11 13.48 14.37
CA ARG A 188 5.42 14.65 13.81
C ARG A 188 6.18 15.96 14.09
N LYS A 189 6.44 16.71 13.02
CA LYS A 189 6.95 18.09 13.04
C LYS A 189 5.95 19.05 12.38
N THR A 190 5.85 20.30 12.83
CA THR A 190 5.00 21.32 12.19
C THR A 190 5.64 21.87 10.89
N ALA A 191 4.88 22.66 10.11
CA ALA A 191 5.45 23.40 8.98
C ALA A 191 6.55 24.37 9.43
N GLU A 192 6.37 25.03 10.57
CA GLU A 192 7.32 25.98 11.15
C GLU A 192 8.60 25.28 11.63
N GLU A 193 8.50 24.11 12.28
CA GLU A 193 9.66 23.27 12.60
C GLU A 193 10.41 22.86 11.32
N GLY A 194 9.69 22.49 10.25
CA GLY A 194 10.29 22.18 8.94
C GLY A 194 11.03 23.37 8.32
N ILE A 195 10.39 24.54 8.25
CA ILE A 195 10.99 25.76 7.70
C ILE A 195 12.14 26.25 8.58
N ALA A 196 12.10 26.02 9.90
CA ALA A 196 13.24 26.26 10.80
C ALA A 196 14.43 25.35 10.46
N ALA A 197 14.18 24.05 10.24
CA ALA A 197 15.16 23.05 9.79
C ALA A 197 15.57 23.18 8.30
N GLY A 198 15.13 24.23 7.60
CA GLY A 198 15.55 24.51 6.22
C GLY A 198 14.79 23.76 5.13
N ARG A 199 13.66 23.11 5.46
CA ARG A 199 12.68 22.66 4.44
C ARG A 199 12.14 23.88 3.68
N ARG A 200 11.98 23.75 2.36
CA ARG A 200 11.35 24.81 1.56
C ARG A 200 9.88 25.05 1.96
N PRO A 201 9.43 26.31 2.12
CA PRO A 201 8.03 26.63 2.45
C PRO A 201 7.02 26.12 1.42
N GLU A 202 7.35 26.14 0.13
CA GLU A 202 6.52 25.58 -0.94
C GLU A 202 6.38 24.04 -0.88
N MET A 203 7.24 23.38 -0.09
CA MET A 203 7.26 21.94 0.17
C MET A 203 6.76 21.58 1.59
N THR A 204 6.15 22.55 2.31
CA THR A 204 5.35 22.34 3.53
C THR A 204 3.91 22.81 3.36
N GLY A 205 3.69 24.06 2.89
CA GLY A 205 2.39 24.73 2.98
C GLY A 205 1.83 24.72 4.41
N ASP A 206 0.50 24.70 4.56
CA ASP A 206 -0.21 24.59 5.85
C ASP A 206 -0.21 23.14 6.41
N SER A 207 0.77 22.31 6.02
CA SER A 207 0.85 20.89 6.38
C SER A 207 1.76 20.65 7.59
N HIS A 208 2.14 19.40 7.78
CA HIS A 208 3.13 18.94 8.74
C HIS A 208 4.16 18.05 8.02
N LEU A 209 5.21 17.65 8.72
CA LEU A 209 6.14 16.62 8.26
C LEU A 209 6.08 15.43 9.22
N LEU A 210 6.26 14.23 8.67
CA LEU A 210 6.47 12.98 9.38
C LEU A 210 7.83 12.42 8.92
N PRO A 211 8.96 12.90 9.47
CA PRO A 211 10.19 12.12 9.52
C PRO A 211 10.00 10.89 10.40
N ASP A 212 10.88 9.90 10.22
CA ASP A 212 10.91 8.69 11.02
C ASP A 212 11.94 8.79 12.16
N SER A 213 11.66 8.12 13.27
CA SER A 213 12.56 7.89 14.40
C SER A 213 12.56 6.41 14.76
N LEU A 214 13.54 6.00 15.55
CA LEU A 214 13.65 4.65 16.10
C LEU A 214 13.58 4.72 17.63
N VAL A 215 12.92 3.72 18.24
CA VAL A 215 12.70 3.66 19.69
C VAL A 215 12.93 2.24 20.17
N GLU A 216 13.83 2.04 21.15
CA GLU A 216 13.99 0.76 21.86
C GLU A 216 13.14 0.76 23.14
N ILE A 217 12.25 -0.24 23.26
CA ILE A 217 11.38 -0.47 24.41
C ILE A 217 11.84 -1.70 25.19
N ARG A 218 12.13 -1.50 26.47
CA ARG A 218 12.26 -2.58 27.47
C ARG A 218 10.88 -2.92 28.05
N PRO A 219 10.38 -4.17 27.94
CA PRO A 219 9.18 -4.59 28.67
C PRO A 219 9.42 -4.55 30.19
N THR A 220 8.49 -3.97 30.95
CA THR A 220 8.63 -3.82 32.43
C THR A 220 7.51 -4.46 33.24
N GLY A 221 6.51 -5.05 32.58
CA GLY A 221 5.34 -5.66 33.20
C GLY A 221 4.27 -5.98 32.14
N LYS A 222 3.17 -6.67 32.53
CA LYS A 222 2.17 -7.19 31.57
C LYS A 222 1.56 -6.15 30.62
N THR A 223 1.55 -4.87 30.96
CA THR A 223 1.03 -3.78 30.12
C THR A 223 1.96 -2.56 30.06
N THR A 224 3.20 -2.70 30.52
CA THR A 224 4.15 -1.59 30.67
C THR A 224 5.46 -1.87 29.94
N GLY A 225 6.09 -0.78 29.51
CA GLY A 225 7.39 -0.76 28.88
C GLY A 225 8.04 0.61 29.07
N GLU A 226 9.35 0.66 28.89
CA GLU A 226 10.21 1.80 29.15
C GLU A 226 11.05 2.09 27.90
N VAL A 227 11.11 3.36 27.48
CA VAL A 227 12.03 3.79 26.42
C VAL A 227 13.44 3.80 26.99
N VAL A 228 14.34 3.03 26.39
CA VAL A 228 15.74 2.90 26.85
C VAL A 228 16.76 3.46 25.86
N TRP A 229 16.38 3.60 24.58
CA TRP A 229 17.17 4.24 23.52
C TRP A 229 16.23 4.88 22.48
N GLU A 230 16.62 6.02 21.92
CA GLU A 230 15.94 6.66 20.77
C GLU A 230 16.97 7.23 19.78
N TRP A 231 16.59 7.29 18.50
CA TRP A 231 17.32 7.96 17.42
C TRP A 231 16.32 8.70 16.52
N HIS A 232 16.61 9.93 16.12
CA HIS A 232 15.72 10.75 15.30
C HIS A 232 16.41 11.21 14.02
N LEU A 233 15.84 10.88 12.86
CA LEU A 233 16.29 11.36 11.54
C LEU A 233 16.42 12.89 11.48
N TRP A 234 15.64 13.59 12.30
CA TRP A 234 15.59 15.05 12.41
C TRP A 234 16.89 15.69 12.90
N ASP A 235 17.74 14.96 13.61
CA ASP A 235 18.99 15.49 14.15
C ASP A 235 20.14 15.37 13.11
N HIS A 236 19.98 14.52 12.09
CA HIS A 236 20.97 14.22 11.05
C HIS A 236 20.65 14.90 9.71
N LEU A 237 20.15 16.14 9.75
CA LEU A 237 19.69 16.87 8.56
C LEU A 237 20.77 17.75 7.92
N VAL A 238 20.75 17.84 6.60
CA VAL A 238 21.53 18.79 5.79
C VAL A 238 20.64 19.44 4.71
N GLN A 239 20.99 20.64 4.25
CA GLN A 239 20.42 21.26 3.05
C GLN A 239 21.34 22.33 2.47
N ASP A 240 21.14 22.71 1.21
CA ASP A 240 21.88 23.81 0.56
C ASP A 240 20.98 24.86 -0.14
N PHE A 241 19.75 25.00 0.35
CA PHE A 241 18.77 26.00 -0.07
C PHE A 241 18.96 27.33 0.67
N ASP A 242 18.91 27.33 2.00
CA ASP A 242 18.96 28.52 2.85
C ASP A 242 20.27 28.59 3.65
N LYS A 243 21.11 29.57 3.30
CA LYS A 243 22.42 29.85 3.91
C LYS A 243 22.35 30.40 5.34
N ALA A 244 21.18 30.79 5.82
CA ALA A 244 21.00 31.31 7.18
C ALA A 244 20.70 30.22 8.22
N LYS A 245 20.54 28.95 7.81
CA LYS A 245 20.28 27.82 8.73
C LYS A 245 21.58 27.17 9.20
N ALA A 246 21.56 26.66 10.44
CA ALA A 246 22.69 25.95 11.03
C ALA A 246 23.09 24.67 10.26
N ASN A 247 22.15 24.02 9.57
CA ASN A 247 22.37 22.83 8.75
C ASN A 247 22.68 23.11 7.27
N TYR A 248 23.12 24.34 6.94
CA TYR A 248 23.57 24.65 5.57
C TYR A 248 24.89 23.96 5.26
N GLY A 249 24.89 23.02 4.32
CA GLY A 249 26.06 22.24 3.93
C GLY A 249 25.91 21.66 2.53
N ASN A 250 27.02 21.44 1.83
CA ASN A 250 26.99 20.87 0.49
C ASN A 250 26.53 19.40 0.56
N VAL A 251 25.31 19.13 0.14
CA VAL A 251 24.66 17.80 0.21
C VAL A 251 25.51 16.70 -0.43
N ALA A 252 26.31 17.00 -1.46
CA ALA A 252 27.18 16.02 -2.11
C ALA A 252 28.39 15.59 -1.26
N LEU A 253 28.79 16.38 -0.27
CA LEU A 253 29.91 16.07 0.62
C LEU A 253 29.48 15.35 1.91
N HIS A 254 28.19 15.40 2.23
CA HIS A 254 27.61 14.87 3.46
C HIS A 254 26.69 13.67 3.19
N ALA A 255 27.28 12.55 2.78
CA ALA A 255 26.54 11.32 2.51
C ALA A 255 25.96 10.69 3.81
N GLU A 256 26.60 11.00 4.94
CA GLU A 256 26.21 10.65 6.30
C GLU A 256 24.99 11.41 6.85
N LEU A 257 24.54 12.47 6.16
CA LEU A 257 23.38 13.29 6.54
C LEU A 257 22.21 13.15 5.54
N VAL A 258 21.01 13.55 5.96
CA VAL A 258 19.76 13.45 5.20
C VAL A 258 19.36 14.81 4.65
N ASN A 259 19.26 14.91 3.32
CA ASN A 259 18.75 16.11 2.66
C ASN A 259 17.25 16.30 2.96
N ILE A 260 16.87 17.26 3.81
CA ILE A 260 15.46 17.57 4.10
C ILE A 260 14.67 18.05 2.88
N ASN A 261 15.37 18.51 1.84
CA ASN A 261 14.81 18.91 0.55
C ASN A 261 15.00 17.82 -0.53
N HIS A 262 14.98 16.53 -0.14
CA HIS A 262 14.91 15.44 -1.11
C HIS A 262 13.54 15.39 -1.83
N GLY A 263 13.56 14.87 -3.07
CA GLY A 263 12.42 14.81 -4.00
C GLY A 263 12.40 15.90 -5.08
N GLU A 264 13.35 16.84 -5.05
CA GLU A 264 13.26 18.11 -5.79
C GLU A 264 13.91 18.17 -7.18
N ASP A 265 14.54 17.10 -7.70
CA ASP A 265 15.23 17.08 -9.01
C ASP A 265 14.36 17.50 -10.23
N GLU A 266 13.05 17.67 -10.04
CA GLU A 266 12.08 18.07 -11.07
C GLU A 266 11.43 19.45 -10.81
N LEU A 267 11.83 20.13 -9.72
CA LEU A 267 11.66 21.58 -9.56
C LEU A 267 12.97 22.25 -10.03
N ASN A 268 12.85 23.32 -10.82
CA ASN A 268 14.00 23.90 -11.54
C ASN A 268 15.22 24.13 -10.62
N PRO A 269 16.44 23.72 -11.05
CA PRO A 269 17.64 23.95 -10.26
C PRO A 269 17.83 25.44 -10.00
N PRO A 270 18.41 25.83 -8.84
CA PRO A 270 18.72 27.22 -8.57
C PRO A 270 19.62 27.77 -9.70
N PRO A 271 19.39 29.00 -10.18
CA PRO A 271 20.10 29.52 -11.34
C PRO A 271 21.60 29.52 -11.05
N ALA A 272 22.36 28.78 -11.87
CA ALA A 272 23.81 28.70 -11.76
C ALA A 272 24.40 30.11 -11.75
N ALA A 273 25.31 30.38 -10.80
CA ALA A 273 25.83 31.71 -10.51
C ALA A 273 26.68 32.26 -11.67
N LYS A 274 26.02 32.84 -12.67
CA LYS A 274 26.67 33.58 -13.75
C LYS A 274 27.26 34.87 -13.20
N ALA A 275 28.58 34.89 -13.02
CA ALA A 275 29.31 36.07 -12.59
C ALA A 275 29.22 37.18 -13.66
N GLY A 276 28.62 38.32 -13.29
CA GLY A 276 28.62 39.56 -14.06
C GLY A 276 27.61 39.64 -15.21
N GLN A 277 26.66 40.57 -15.13
CA GLN A 277 26.76 41.87 -15.80
C GLN A 277 25.55 42.80 -15.53
N THR A 278 25.85 44.04 -15.16
CA THR A 278 25.03 45.28 -15.30
C THR A 278 23.66 45.43 -14.62
N LYS A 279 23.32 46.68 -14.28
CA LYS A 279 22.05 47.13 -13.66
C LYS A 279 20.90 47.22 -14.70
N PRO A 280 19.63 47.15 -14.27
CA PRO A 280 18.48 47.13 -15.18
C PRO A 280 18.13 48.50 -15.76
N LYS A 281 17.48 48.50 -16.93
CA LYS A 281 16.53 49.54 -17.35
C LYS A 281 15.11 49.12 -16.97
N ALA A 282 14.24 50.09 -16.73
CA ALA A 282 12.84 49.85 -16.40
C ALA A 282 11.97 49.95 -17.65
N ASP A 283 11.39 48.83 -18.07
CA ASP A 283 10.33 48.78 -19.08
C ASP A 283 9.05 48.20 -18.47
N SER A 284 8.04 49.05 -18.32
CA SER A 284 6.75 48.70 -17.75
C SER A 284 5.78 48.18 -18.82
N ASN A 285 5.61 46.85 -18.94
CA ASN A 285 4.33 46.19 -19.29
C ASN A 285 4.46 44.66 -19.53
N VAL A 286 4.37 43.83 -18.47
CA VAL A 286 3.88 42.43 -18.59
C VAL A 286 2.99 42.07 -17.39
N ALA A 287 1.81 42.68 -17.29
CA ALA A 287 0.82 42.35 -16.27
C ALA A 287 -0.02 41.10 -16.61
N ALA A 288 0.64 40.04 -17.11
CA ALA A 288 -0.01 38.78 -17.48
C ALA A 288 0.04 37.78 -16.31
N ARG A 289 -0.99 37.79 -15.47
CA ARG A 289 -1.09 36.91 -14.29
C ARG A 289 -1.19 35.44 -14.71
N THR A 290 -0.08 34.71 -14.68
CA THR A 290 -0.08 33.25 -14.57
C THR A 290 -0.66 32.87 -13.21
N THR A 291 -1.96 32.59 -13.17
CA THR A 291 -2.56 31.97 -11.98
C THR A 291 -1.88 30.61 -11.77
N PRO A 292 -1.31 30.35 -10.58
CA PRO A 292 -0.60 29.10 -10.34
C PRO A 292 -1.58 27.94 -10.48
N SER A 293 -1.12 26.86 -11.11
CA SER A 293 -1.72 25.54 -10.94
C SER A 293 -1.83 25.24 -9.44
N ARG A 294 -2.91 24.55 -9.03
CA ARG A 294 -3.17 24.22 -7.61
C ARG A 294 -1.86 23.75 -6.94
N PRO A 295 -1.50 24.31 -5.76
CA PRO A 295 -0.22 24.01 -5.12
C PRO A 295 0.08 22.51 -5.05
N PRO A 296 1.36 22.13 -5.11
CA PRO A 296 1.76 20.73 -5.08
C PRO A 296 1.18 20.06 -3.83
N ARG A 297 0.73 18.80 -3.96
CA ARG A 297 0.31 18.03 -2.79
C ARG A 297 1.56 17.68 -2.00
N VAL A 298 1.85 18.43 -0.95
CA VAL A 298 2.85 18.04 0.04
C VAL A 298 2.41 16.71 0.66
N ASN A 299 3.23 15.68 0.49
CA ASN A 299 3.10 14.46 1.27
C ASN A 299 3.83 14.69 2.61
N PRO A 300 3.15 14.65 3.77
CA PRO A 300 3.82 14.84 5.06
C PRO A 300 4.80 13.68 5.36
N ASP A 301 4.45 12.47 4.92
CA ASP A 301 5.22 11.23 5.03
C ASP A 301 6.29 11.18 3.93
N TRP A 302 7.44 11.82 4.20
CA TRP A 302 8.47 12.13 3.19
C TRP A 302 9.67 11.19 3.20
N THR A 303 9.79 10.32 4.21
CA THR A 303 10.86 9.33 4.40
C THR A 303 10.31 7.90 4.30
N HIS A 304 9.21 7.61 5.00
CA HIS A 304 8.48 6.35 4.97
C HIS A 304 9.39 5.14 5.25
N PHE A 305 9.95 5.08 6.46
CA PHE A 305 10.65 3.89 6.96
C PHE A 305 9.67 2.70 6.96
N ASN A 306 10.06 1.56 6.38
CA ASN A 306 9.17 0.42 6.18
C ASN A 306 9.71 -0.99 6.52
N GLY A 307 10.91 -1.05 7.09
CA GLY A 307 11.56 -2.28 7.53
C GLY A 307 12.70 -1.96 8.49
N VAL A 308 12.86 -2.75 9.55
CA VAL A 308 13.95 -2.60 10.54
C VAL A 308 14.57 -3.95 10.88
N ALA A 309 15.90 -4.00 10.92
CA ALA A 309 16.66 -5.18 11.33
C ALA A 309 17.85 -4.77 12.19
N TYR A 310 18.26 -5.63 13.11
CA TYR A 310 19.38 -5.41 14.02
C TYR A 310 20.45 -6.49 13.81
N ASN A 311 21.72 -6.08 13.74
CA ASN A 311 22.88 -6.97 13.70
C ASN A 311 23.56 -6.96 15.08
N PRO A 312 23.51 -8.05 15.86
CA PRO A 312 24.04 -8.11 17.21
C PRO A 312 25.58 -8.21 17.28
N GLU A 313 26.24 -8.60 16.18
CA GLU A 313 27.70 -8.72 16.14
C GLU A 313 28.36 -7.35 15.88
N LEU A 314 27.74 -6.56 15.00
CA LEU A 314 28.16 -5.18 14.70
C LEU A 314 27.60 -4.15 15.69
N ASP A 315 26.46 -4.44 16.33
CA ASP A 315 25.64 -3.50 17.11
C ASP A 315 25.14 -2.34 16.24
N GLN A 316 24.48 -2.73 15.14
CA GLN A 316 24.03 -1.83 14.08
C GLN A 316 22.60 -2.13 13.64
N ILE A 317 21.91 -1.09 13.18
CA ILE A 317 20.54 -1.20 12.67
C ILE A 317 20.53 -0.95 11.16
N ALA A 318 19.78 -1.76 10.41
CA ALA A 318 19.41 -1.49 9.03
C ALA A 318 17.96 -1.01 8.97
N VAL A 319 17.71 0.08 8.23
CA VAL A 319 16.36 0.61 7.97
C VAL A 319 16.08 0.71 6.48
N SER A 320 14.89 0.29 6.05
CA SER A 320 14.39 0.50 4.69
C SER A 320 13.67 1.83 4.55
N VAL A 321 14.14 2.71 3.66
CA VAL A 321 13.62 4.07 3.46
C VAL A 321 12.93 4.17 2.10
N HIS A 322 11.62 3.97 2.09
CA HIS A 322 10.82 3.78 0.89
C HIS A 322 10.79 4.99 -0.04
N ALA A 323 10.58 6.19 0.52
CA ALA A 323 10.42 7.41 -0.28
C ALA A 323 11.74 7.82 -0.96
N PHE A 324 12.87 7.58 -0.29
CA PHE A 324 14.21 7.77 -0.83
C PHE A 324 14.61 6.66 -1.81
N SER A 325 13.98 5.49 -1.72
CA SER A 325 14.42 4.25 -2.36
C SER A 325 15.87 3.89 -1.99
N GLU A 326 16.14 3.89 -0.69
CA GLU A 326 17.42 3.47 -0.10
C GLU A 326 17.18 2.49 1.06
N PHE A 327 18.22 1.77 1.50
CA PHE A 327 18.34 1.39 2.90
C PHE A 327 19.56 2.08 3.52
N TRP A 328 19.51 2.35 4.82
CA TRP A 328 20.60 2.97 5.57
C TRP A 328 21.04 2.07 6.73
N ILE A 329 22.28 2.23 7.18
CA ILE A 329 22.84 1.56 8.37
C ILE A 329 23.19 2.61 9.43
N LEU A 330 22.84 2.34 10.69
CA LEU A 330 22.99 3.21 11.86
C LEU A 330 23.81 2.53 12.96
N ASP A 331 24.50 3.31 13.81
CA ASP A 331 25.20 2.80 15.00
C ASP A 331 24.25 2.73 16.20
N HIS A 332 23.98 1.51 16.69
CA HIS A 332 23.13 1.28 17.85
C HIS A 332 23.92 1.22 19.17
N SER A 333 25.25 1.12 19.10
CA SER A 333 26.12 1.13 20.29
C SER A 333 26.24 2.51 20.97
N THR A 334 25.46 3.48 20.51
CA THR A 334 25.32 4.85 21.02
C THR A 334 24.38 4.89 22.22
N THR A 335 24.60 5.79 23.18
CA THR A 335 23.50 6.25 24.04
C THR A 335 22.57 7.18 23.27
N THR A 336 21.32 7.39 23.71
CA THR A 336 20.37 8.36 23.09
C THR A 336 20.98 9.74 22.87
N ARG A 337 21.92 10.18 23.72
CA ARG A 337 22.62 11.48 23.58
C ARG A 337 23.64 11.49 22.45
N GLU A 338 24.35 10.38 22.23
CA GLU A 338 25.27 10.23 21.09
C GLU A 338 24.48 9.96 19.80
N ALA A 339 23.37 9.22 19.90
CA ALA A 339 22.44 8.98 18.80
C ALA A 339 21.83 10.29 18.27
N ALA A 340 21.60 11.30 19.12
CA ALA A 340 21.15 12.63 18.72
C ALA A 340 22.29 13.59 18.27
N GLY A 341 23.47 13.05 17.92
CA GLY A 341 24.64 13.86 17.54
C GLY A 341 25.58 13.18 16.54
N HIS A 342 26.65 13.89 16.18
CA HIS A 342 27.62 13.52 15.13
C HIS A 342 28.89 12.83 15.67
N ALA A 343 28.87 12.39 16.94
CA ALA A 343 30.02 11.78 17.61
C ALA A 343 29.56 10.83 18.73
N GLY A 344 30.38 9.81 19.01
CA GLY A 344 30.06 8.72 19.94
C GLY A 344 29.77 7.38 19.24
N GLY A 345 29.44 6.36 20.03
CA GLY A 345 29.30 4.97 19.55
C GLY A 345 30.62 4.34 19.07
N ARG A 346 30.58 3.05 18.71
CA ARG A 346 31.72 2.27 18.19
C ARG A 346 32.28 2.83 16.88
N ALA A 347 31.42 3.41 16.04
CA ALA A 347 31.83 4.05 14.79
C ALA A 347 32.43 5.46 14.99
N GLY A 348 32.27 6.06 16.17
CA GLY A 348 32.70 7.43 16.47
C GLY A 348 31.87 8.53 15.80
N LYS A 349 30.72 8.18 15.21
CA LYS A 349 29.85 9.07 14.40
C LYS A 349 28.55 9.49 15.09
N GLY A 350 28.27 9.00 16.30
CA GLY A 350 26.95 9.17 16.91
C GLY A 350 25.86 8.52 16.04
N GLY A 351 24.75 9.23 15.82
CA GLY A 351 23.64 8.76 14.99
C GLY A 351 23.75 9.01 13.49
N ASP A 352 24.82 9.65 12.99
CA ASP A 352 25.00 9.90 11.56
C ASP A 352 25.04 8.60 10.74
N LEU A 353 24.55 8.62 9.50
CA LEU A 353 24.42 7.41 8.69
C LEU A 353 25.80 6.78 8.45
N LEU A 354 25.98 5.54 8.91
CA LEU A 354 27.21 4.77 8.69
C LEU A 354 27.39 4.44 7.21
N TYR A 355 26.28 4.11 6.54
CA TYR A 355 26.21 3.69 5.15
C TYR A 355 24.79 3.88 4.59
N ARG A 356 24.67 4.04 3.27
CA ARG A 356 23.39 4.11 2.55
C ARG A 356 23.52 3.57 1.13
N TRP A 357 22.51 2.86 0.65
CA TRP A 357 22.52 2.30 -0.70
C TRP A 357 21.13 2.23 -1.33
N GLY A 358 21.07 2.45 -2.65
CA GLY A 358 19.87 2.26 -3.46
C GLY A 358 19.59 3.40 -4.44
N ASN A 359 19.80 4.65 -4.04
CA ASN A 359 19.50 5.84 -4.86
C ASN A 359 20.44 7.01 -4.55
N PRO A 360 21.68 7.03 -5.07
CA PRO A 360 22.69 8.04 -4.70
C PRO A 360 22.36 9.49 -5.11
N ARG A 361 21.26 9.71 -5.83
CA ARG A 361 20.72 11.06 -6.09
C ARG A 361 20.28 11.76 -4.80
N THR A 362 19.84 11.01 -3.79
CA THR A 362 19.34 11.56 -2.51
C THR A 362 20.36 12.45 -1.81
N TYR A 363 21.65 12.10 -1.93
CA TYR A 363 22.82 12.85 -1.49
C TYR A 363 23.71 13.32 -2.68
N ARG A 364 23.11 13.54 -3.86
CA ARG A 364 23.75 14.09 -5.07
C ARG A 364 25.03 13.40 -5.59
N ALA A 365 25.29 12.17 -5.17
CA ALA A 365 26.45 11.38 -5.59
C ALA A 365 26.19 10.49 -6.83
N GLY A 366 25.10 10.74 -7.56
CA GLY A 366 24.74 9.99 -8.77
C GLY A 366 23.52 10.54 -9.51
N SER A 367 23.18 9.88 -10.62
CA SER A 367 22.12 10.26 -11.56
C SER A 367 20.95 9.26 -11.56
N LYS A 368 19.92 9.49 -12.40
CA LYS A 368 18.83 8.51 -12.65
C LYS A 368 19.34 7.14 -13.12
N ALA A 369 20.52 7.06 -13.75
CA ALA A 369 21.15 5.79 -14.16
C ALA A 369 21.86 5.03 -13.02
N ASN A 370 22.11 5.69 -11.88
CA ASN A 370 22.78 5.08 -10.73
C ASN A 370 21.80 4.47 -9.71
N GLN A 371 20.50 4.72 -9.85
CA GLN A 371 19.46 4.20 -8.96
C GLN A 371 19.25 2.68 -9.18
N LYS A 372 19.29 1.91 -8.09
CA LYS A 372 19.20 0.45 -8.03
C LYS A 372 17.90 -0.02 -7.36
N LEU A 373 17.47 0.68 -6.31
CA LEU A 373 16.25 0.39 -5.56
C LEU A 373 15.11 1.35 -5.97
N PHE A 374 13.89 0.84 -5.88
CA PHE A 374 12.67 1.50 -6.34
C PHE A 374 11.51 1.14 -5.41
N SER A 375 11.19 2.02 -4.44
CA SER A 375 10.11 1.82 -3.45
C SER A 375 10.24 0.50 -2.65
N GLN A 376 11.47 0.15 -2.28
CA GLN A 376 11.85 -1.11 -1.65
C GLN A 376 11.22 -1.35 -0.26
N HIS A 377 11.19 -2.61 0.18
CA HIS A 377 10.80 -3.05 1.52
C HIS A 377 11.80 -4.08 2.11
N ASN A 378 11.90 -4.12 3.44
CA ASN A 378 12.53 -5.22 4.21
C ASN A 378 13.99 -5.55 3.81
N ALA A 379 14.85 -4.53 3.83
CA ALA A 379 16.30 -4.69 3.90
C ALA A 379 16.69 -5.27 5.26
N HIS A 380 17.44 -6.38 5.27
CA HIS A 380 17.91 -7.03 6.49
C HIS A 380 19.15 -7.88 6.22
N TRP A 381 20.03 -8.04 7.20
CA TRP A 381 21.11 -9.02 7.12
C TRP A 381 20.56 -10.45 7.07
N ILE A 382 21.19 -11.31 6.28
CA ILE A 382 21.01 -12.76 6.33
C ILE A 382 21.63 -13.26 7.66
N PRO A 383 20.83 -13.89 8.55
CA PRO A 383 21.32 -14.37 9.85
C PRO A 383 22.46 -15.39 9.79
N ARG A 384 23.15 -15.51 10.92
CA ARG A 384 24.22 -16.48 11.17
C ARG A 384 23.77 -17.92 10.97
N GLY A 385 24.63 -18.75 10.38
CA GLY A 385 24.37 -20.15 10.04
C GLY A 385 23.58 -20.37 8.74
N LEU A 386 23.28 -19.32 7.98
CA LEU A 386 22.56 -19.41 6.70
C LEU A 386 23.49 -19.08 5.49
N PRO A 387 23.25 -19.66 4.30
CA PRO A 387 24.05 -19.35 3.11
C PRO A 387 23.93 -17.86 2.73
N GLY A 388 25.04 -17.13 2.83
CA GLY A 388 25.07 -15.67 2.68
C GLY A 388 25.06 -14.89 4.00
N GLU A 389 25.32 -15.53 5.15
CA GLU A 389 25.56 -14.90 6.46
C GLU A 389 26.30 -13.55 6.36
N GLY A 390 25.71 -12.51 6.93
CA GLY A 390 26.27 -11.15 6.93
C GLY A 390 26.08 -10.36 5.62
N HIS A 391 25.65 -10.98 4.52
CA HIS A 391 25.13 -10.24 3.36
C HIS A 391 23.77 -9.61 3.70
N LEU A 392 23.36 -8.58 2.97
CA LEU A 392 22.05 -7.95 3.13
C LEU A 392 21.09 -8.35 2.00
N LEU A 393 19.88 -8.77 2.37
CA LEU A 393 18.80 -9.16 1.48
C LEU A 393 17.69 -8.08 1.50
N VAL A 394 17.15 -7.71 0.34
CA VAL A 394 16.13 -6.65 0.21
C VAL A 394 15.08 -6.99 -0.85
N PHE A 395 13.81 -6.64 -0.60
CA PHE A 395 12.73 -6.73 -1.60
C PHE A 395 12.60 -5.38 -2.34
N ASN A 396 12.83 -5.38 -3.64
CA ASN A 396 12.92 -4.19 -4.47
C ASN A 396 11.67 -4.08 -5.36
N ASN A 397 10.62 -3.43 -4.83
CA ASN A 397 9.26 -3.43 -5.38
C ASN A 397 9.18 -3.02 -6.85
N GLY A 398 9.97 -2.03 -7.29
CA GLY A 398 10.16 -1.72 -8.70
C GLY A 398 9.27 -0.63 -9.30
N SER A 399 8.62 0.19 -8.47
CA SER A 399 7.80 1.30 -8.96
C SER A 399 8.70 2.37 -9.61
N GLY A 400 8.44 2.72 -10.88
CA GLY A 400 9.20 3.76 -11.60
C GLY A 400 10.53 3.31 -12.20
N ARG A 401 10.81 1.99 -12.30
CA ARG A 401 11.91 1.46 -13.12
C ARG A 401 11.76 1.90 -14.59
N ALA A 402 12.88 2.23 -15.23
CA ALA A 402 12.90 2.69 -16.63
C ALA A 402 12.48 1.61 -17.65
N ASP A 403 12.70 0.34 -17.33
CA ASP A 403 12.39 -0.84 -18.15
C ASP A 403 11.07 -1.53 -17.73
N GLY A 404 10.14 -0.73 -17.18
CA GLY A 404 8.82 -1.16 -16.71
C GLY A 404 8.82 -1.64 -15.26
N SER A 405 7.67 -1.55 -14.58
CA SER A 405 7.59 -1.91 -13.16
C SER A 405 7.51 -3.43 -12.94
N TYR A 406 8.45 -3.98 -12.18
CA TYR A 406 8.51 -5.37 -11.74
C TYR A 406 9.34 -5.48 -10.46
N SER A 407 9.06 -6.48 -9.62
CA SER A 407 9.80 -6.66 -8.38
C SER A 407 11.05 -7.52 -8.57
N SER A 408 12.08 -7.24 -7.78
CA SER A 408 13.22 -8.14 -7.58
C SER A 408 13.43 -8.42 -6.08
N VAL A 409 14.12 -9.51 -5.77
CA VAL A 409 14.75 -9.72 -4.46
C VAL A 409 16.24 -9.76 -4.69
N ASP A 410 16.97 -8.86 -4.05
CA ASP A 410 18.37 -8.56 -4.33
C ASP A 410 19.23 -8.83 -3.08
N GLU A 411 20.37 -9.49 -3.25
CA GLU A 411 21.35 -9.82 -2.20
C GLU A 411 22.66 -9.07 -2.41
N LEU A 412 23.21 -8.49 -1.35
CA LEU A 412 24.30 -7.51 -1.38
C LEU A 412 25.39 -7.87 -0.38
N ILE A 413 26.63 -8.00 -0.84
CA ILE A 413 27.81 -7.91 0.02
C ILE A 413 28.04 -6.43 0.31
N LEU A 414 27.96 -6.02 1.58
CA LEU A 414 28.23 -4.63 1.97
C LEU A 414 29.75 -4.41 2.08
N PRO A 415 30.27 -3.21 1.74
CA PRO A 415 31.70 -2.88 1.86
C PRO A 415 32.07 -2.51 3.32
N VAL A 416 31.83 -3.44 4.24
CA VAL A 416 32.09 -3.29 5.67
C VAL A 416 33.50 -3.82 6.01
N ASP A 417 34.24 -3.09 6.86
CA ASP A 417 35.54 -3.54 7.37
C ASP A 417 35.39 -4.42 8.63
N SER A 418 36.51 -4.99 9.10
CA SER A 418 36.55 -5.85 10.29
C SER A 418 36.23 -5.15 11.61
N GLN A 419 35.88 -3.87 11.58
CA GLN A 419 35.47 -3.04 12.72
C GLN A 419 34.06 -2.46 12.53
N GLY A 420 33.29 -2.98 11.56
CA GLY A 420 31.92 -2.55 11.28
C GLY A 420 31.79 -1.22 10.53
N ARG A 421 32.90 -0.65 10.02
CA ARG A 421 32.89 0.65 9.34
C ARG A 421 32.76 0.49 7.84
N TYR A 422 32.20 1.51 7.20
CA TYR A 422 32.03 1.54 5.75
C TYR A 422 32.89 2.64 5.14
N ALA A 423 33.68 2.29 4.14
CA ALA A 423 34.51 3.26 3.43
C ALA A 423 33.65 4.22 2.60
N SER A 424 33.77 5.52 2.86
CA SER A 424 33.12 6.58 2.08
C SER A 424 34.15 7.49 1.41
N LYS A 425 33.73 8.18 0.35
CA LYS A 425 34.48 9.28 -0.26
C LYS A 425 33.49 10.38 -0.64
N PRO A 426 33.66 11.62 -0.12
CA PRO A 426 32.76 12.74 -0.43
C PRO A 426 32.56 12.93 -1.94
N GLY A 427 31.33 13.22 -2.35
CA GLY A 427 30.93 13.35 -3.75
C GLY A 427 30.76 12.04 -4.53
N THR A 428 30.89 10.86 -3.90
CA THR A 428 30.78 9.56 -4.58
C THR A 428 29.79 8.61 -3.88
N ALA A 429 29.15 7.76 -4.67
CA ALA A 429 28.16 6.80 -4.17
C ALA A 429 28.83 5.62 -3.46
N TYR A 430 28.18 5.10 -2.41
CA TYR A 430 28.56 3.82 -1.83
C TYR A 430 28.27 2.67 -2.83
N GLY A 431 29.27 1.81 -3.05
CA GLY A 431 29.07 0.50 -3.70
C GLY A 431 28.40 -0.52 -2.77
N PRO A 432 28.03 -1.72 -3.24
CA PRO A 432 28.43 -2.31 -4.54
C PRO A 432 27.60 -1.79 -5.72
N ASP A 433 28.16 -1.84 -6.93
CA ASP A 433 27.46 -1.41 -8.15
C ASP A 433 26.33 -2.35 -8.59
N GLN A 434 26.36 -3.62 -8.15
CA GLN A 434 25.37 -4.64 -8.50
C GLN A 434 25.16 -5.60 -7.32
N PRO A 435 24.00 -6.25 -7.20
CA PRO A 435 23.80 -7.34 -6.24
C PRO A 435 24.62 -8.57 -6.63
N LEU A 436 25.03 -9.35 -5.61
CA LEU A 436 25.67 -10.66 -5.75
C LEU A 436 24.71 -11.67 -6.41
N TRP A 437 23.45 -11.64 -5.98
CA TRP A 437 22.37 -12.47 -6.50
C TRP A 437 21.10 -11.64 -6.59
N SER A 438 20.29 -11.87 -7.62
CA SER A 438 19.00 -11.21 -7.81
C SER A 438 17.99 -12.17 -8.42
N TYR A 439 16.81 -12.25 -7.84
CA TYR A 439 15.65 -12.94 -8.40
C TYR A 439 14.61 -11.96 -8.92
N THR A 440 14.17 -12.18 -10.16
CA THR A 440 12.87 -11.73 -10.67
C THR A 440 12.27 -12.86 -11.52
N ALA A 441 10.96 -12.85 -11.74
CA ALA A 441 10.33 -13.85 -12.60
C ALA A 441 10.81 -13.68 -14.06
N ALA A 442 11.08 -14.79 -14.75
CA ALA A 442 11.54 -14.80 -16.14
C ALA A 442 10.66 -13.96 -17.07
N LYS A 443 9.34 -13.92 -16.80
CA LYS A 443 8.42 -12.93 -17.33
C LYS A 443 8.02 -11.96 -16.22
N LYS A 444 8.63 -10.78 -16.23
CA LYS A 444 8.50 -9.69 -15.23
C LYS A 444 7.08 -9.42 -14.72
N THR A 445 6.05 -9.52 -15.57
CA THR A 445 4.64 -9.30 -15.19
C THR A 445 4.10 -10.31 -14.17
N GLU A 446 4.77 -11.45 -13.98
CA GLU A 446 4.34 -12.53 -13.07
C GLU A 446 4.93 -12.39 -11.66
N PHE A 447 5.77 -11.38 -11.41
CA PHE A 447 6.25 -11.01 -10.08
C PHE A 447 6.38 -9.49 -9.94
N TYR A 448 5.33 -8.87 -9.40
CA TYR A 448 5.31 -7.44 -9.09
C TYR A 448 4.36 -7.16 -7.91
N SER A 449 4.90 -6.65 -6.81
CA SER A 449 4.12 -6.11 -5.69
C SER A 449 4.41 -4.62 -5.54
N THR A 450 3.40 -3.78 -5.74
CA THR A 450 3.53 -2.31 -5.75
C THR A 450 3.89 -1.69 -4.40
N TYR A 451 3.66 -2.40 -3.31
CA TYR A 451 3.92 -2.00 -1.92
C TYR A 451 4.04 -3.26 -1.04
N ILE A 452 4.34 -3.10 0.26
CA ILE A 452 4.63 -4.16 1.24
C ILE A 452 5.61 -5.21 0.67
N SER A 453 5.57 -6.46 1.14
CA SER A 453 6.47 -7.57 0.76
C SER A 453 7.75 -7.69 1.58
N GLY A 454 8.44 -8.80 1.36
CA GLY A 454 9.75 -9.10 1.94
C GLY A 454 10.26 -10.46 1.47
N ALA A 455 11.44 -10.84 1.96
CA ALA A 455 12.09 -12.10 1.63
C ALA A 455 12.83 -12.67 2.86
N GLN A 456 13.24 -13.94 2.78
CA GLN A 456 14.02 -14.61 3.82
C GLN A 456 14.91 -15.68 3.16
N ARG A 457 16.22 -15.67 3.44
CA ARG A 457 17.14 -16.76 3.08
C ARG A 457 16.87 -17.96 4.00
N LEU A 458 16.90 -19.18 3.45
CA LEU A 458 16.62 -20.43 4.15
C LEU A 458 17.89 -21.30 4.25
N ALA A 459 17.94 -22.23 5.21
CA ALA A 459 19.17 -22.96 5.53
C ALA A 459 19.62 -23.95 4.43
N ASN A 460 18.72 -24.39 3.54
CA ASN A 460 19.08 -25.16 2.34
C ASN A 460 19.59 -24.27 1.17
N GLY A 461 19.71 -22.96 1.37
CA GLY A 461 20.11 -21.98 0.36
C GLY A 461 18.96 -21.40 -0.46
N ASN A 462 17.72 -21.88 -0.32
CA ASN A 462 16.57 -21.28 -1.00
C ASN A 462 16.22 -19.89 -0.44
N THR A 463 15.38 -19.13 -1.15
CA THR A 463 14.80 -17.86 -0.68
C THR A 463 13.27 -17.99 -0.60
N LEU A 464 12.68 -17.75 0.57
CA LEU A 464 11.25 -17.48 0.69
C LEU A 464 10.98 -16.03 0.26
N ILE A 465 9.94 -15.80 -0.52
CA ILE A 465 9.56 -14.48 -1.06
C ILE A 465 8.06 -14.28 -0.86
N CYS A 466 7.68 -13.20 -0.18
CA CYS A 466 6.29 -12.82 0.06
C CYS A 466 5.90 -11.64 -0.83
N SER A 467 5.25 -11.88 -1.98
CA SER A 467 4.66 -10.85 -2.85
C SER A 467 3.38 -10.31 -2.22
N GLY A 468 3.55 -9.32 -1.33
CA GLY A 468 2.60 -9.00 -0.27
C GLY A 468 1.26 -8.45 -0.76
N ALA A 469 1.25 -7.51 -1.72
CA ALA A 469 0.02 -6.93 -2.26
C ALA A 469 -0.85 -7.94 -3.02
N ASN A 470 -0.24 -9.03 -3.49
CA ASN A 470 -0.87 -10.15 -4.19
C ASN A 470 -1.15 -11.34 -3.25
N GLY A 471 -0.85 -11.22 -1.95
CA GLY A 471 -1.05 -12.30 -0.97
C GLY A 471 -0.35 -13.60 -1.32
N THR A 472 0.76 -13.57 -2.06
CA THR A 472 1.39 -14.77 -2.64
C THR A 472 2.77 -14.98 -2.02
N VAL A 473 2.95 -16.11 -1.34
CA VAL A 473 4.24 -16.51 -0.78
C VAL A 473 4.78 -17.67 -1.61
N PHE A 474 6.04 -17.61 -2.01
CA PHE A 474 6.68 -18.65 -2.82
C PHE A 474 8.14 -18.80 -2.44
N GLU A 475 8.73 -19.93 -2.80
CA GLU A 475 10.11 -20.27 -2.45
C GLU A 475 10.90 -20.57 -3.72
N VAL A 476 12.10 -20.02 -3.83
CA VAL A 476 12.97 -20.19 -5.01
C VAL A 476 14.33 -20.79 -4.65
N THR A 477 14.84 -21.66 -5.51
CA THR A 477 16.22 -22.17 -5.40
C THR A 477 17.25 -21.08 -5.74
N PRO A 478 18.55 -21.24 -5.40
CA PRO A 478 19.61 -20.39 -5.92
C PRO A 478 19.60 -20.27 -7.46
N GLN A 479 19.19 -21.35 -8.14
CA GLN A 479 19.00 -21.48 -9.59
C GLN A 479 17.69 -20.85 -10.10
N LYS A 480 16.91 -20.21 -9.22
CA LYS A 480 15.69 -19.43 -9.53
C LYS A 480 14.47 -20.26 -9.95
N GLU A 481 14.47 -21.56 -9.66
CA GLU A 481 13.29 -22.44 -9.82
C GLU A 481 12.31 -22.20 -8.66
N ILE A 482 11.00 -22.06 -8.93
CA ILE A 482 9.98 -21.99 -7.88
C ILE A 482 9.64 -23.40 -7.39
N VAL A 483 9.95 -23.71 -6.13
CA VAL A 483 9.80 -25.05 -5.52
C VAL A 483 8.66 -25.14 -4.51
N TRP A 484 8.18 -24.02 -3.98
CA TRP A 484 6.97 -23.96 -3.16
C TRP A 484 6.17 -22.71 -3.50
N LYS A 485 4.83 -22.78 -3.44
CA LYS A 485 3.96 -21.63 -3.70
C LYS A 485 2.61 -21.77 -3.00
N TYR A 486 2.22 -20.72 -2.29
CA TYR A 486 0.96 -20.58 -1.56
C TYR A 486 0.31 -19.21 -1.85
N VAL A 487 -1.00 -19.18 -2.04
CA VAL A 487 -1.77 -17.95 -2.30
C VAL A 487 -2.80 -17.77 -1.20
N ASN A 488 -2.67 -16.71 -0.40
CA ASN A 488 -3.46 -16.46 0.81
C ASN A 488 -4.98 -16.53 0.53
N PRO A 489 -5.68 -17.55 1.03
CA PRO A 489 -7.09 -17.78 0.73
C PRO A 489 -8.05 -16.93 1.54
N VAL A 490 -7.54 -16.17 2.52
CA VAL A 490 -8.35 -15.42 3.47
C VAL A 490 -9.30 -14.48 2.74
N LYS A 491 -10.60 -14.64 2.98
CA LYS A 491 -11.63 -13.78 2.43
C LYS A 491 -11.45 -12.39 3.03
N ARG A 492 -11.16 -11.41 2.17
CA ARG A 492 -11.11 -9.99 2.54
C ARG A 492 -12.40 -9.61 3.27
N VAL A 493 -12.27 -9.22 4.52
CA VAL A 493 -13.34 -8.55 5.25
C VAL A 493 -13.42 -7.14 4.65
N PRO A 494 -14.56 -6.70 4.09
CA PRO A 494 -14.64 -5.37 3.51
C PRO A 494 -14.22 -4.31 4.54
N ALA A 495 -13.34 -3.39 4.15
CA ALA A 495 -12.83 -2.31 5.00
C ALA A 495 -13.88 -1.26 5.44
N VAL A 496 -15.16 -1.58 5.27
CA VAL A 496 -16.32 -0.90 5.84
C VAL A 496 -17.12 -1.98 6.55
N GLY A 497 -17.35 -1.82 7.86
CA GLY A 497 -18.21 -2.71 8.63
C GLY A 497 -19.63 -2.82 8.04
N PRO A 498 -20.45 -3.79 8.49
CA PRO A 498 -21.79 -3.97 7.93
C PRO A 498 -22.57 -2.64 7.95
N PRO A 499 -23.28 -2.29 6.85
CA PRO A 499 -24.02 -1.04 6.79
C PRO A 499 -25.01 -0.96 7.97
N PRO A 500 -25.28 0.24 8.50
CA PRO A 500 -26.14 0.39 9.68
C PRO A 500 -27.47 -0.30 9.44
N ARG A 501 -27.90 -1.11 10.41
CA ARG A 501 -29.17 -1.84 10.31
C ARG A 501 -30.29 -0.80 10.21
N PRO A 502 -31.34 -1.01 9.39
CA PRO A 502 -32.50 -0.11 9.41
C PRO A 502 -33.09 -0.05 10.84
N GLY A 503 -33.32 1.17 11.35
CA GLY A 503 -33.66 1.41 12.76
C GLY A 503 -32.46 1.71 13.68
N GLN A 504 -31.20 1.58 13.21
CA GLN A 504 -30.01 1.78 14.03
C GLN A 504 -29.74 3.26 14.32
N LEU A 505 -29.98 3.65 15.57
CA LEU A 505 -29.82 4.98 16.17
C LEU A 505 -28.41 5.55 15.98
N MET A 506 -27.38 4.69 16.10
CA MET A 506 -25.98 5.06 15.96
C MET A 506 -25.15 3.85 15.49
N SER A 507 -24.46 3.99 14.35
CA SER A 507 -23.46 3.01 13.91
C SER A 507 -22.23 3.03 14.83
N PRO A 508 -21.42 1.95 14.88
CA PRO A 508 -20.15 1.96 15.62
C PRO A 508 -19.28 3.13 15.15
N ILE A 509 -19.04 3.22 13.84
CA ILE A 509 -18.28 4.29 13.17
C ILE A 509 -18.79 5.69 13.57
N ALA A 510 -20.10 5.92 13.66
CA ALA A 510 -20.62 7.24 14.04
C ALA A 510 -20.44 7.55 15.53
N GLY A 511 -20.60 6.56 16.42
CA GLY A 511 -20.33 6.73 17.86
C GLY A 511 -18.85 6.91 18.15
N GLU A 512 -17.99 6.17 17.44
CA GLU A 512 -16.55 6.34 17.43
C GLU A 512 -16.18 7.74 16.91
N MET A 513 -16.72 8.18 15.77
CA MET A 513 -16.51 9.55 15.25
C MET A 513 -16.87 10.62 16.29
N LEU A 514 -18.01 10.47 16.97
CA LEU A 514 -18.48 11.38 18.02
C LEU A 514 -17.80 11.17 19.40
N GLY A 515 -16.83 10.27 19.54
CA GLY A 515 -16.11 10.04 20.80
C GLY A 515 -17.04 9.65 21.96
N VAL A 516 -18.04 8.81 21.69
CA VAL A 516 -19.05 8.38 22.67
C VAL A 516 -18.41 7.49 23.74
N SER A 517 -18.52 7.89 25.01
CA SER A 517 -17.96 7.14 26.14
C SER A 517 -18.74 5.84 26.44
N ALA A 518 -18.15 4.89 27.18
CA ALA A 518 -18.82 3.65 27.55
C ALA A 518 -20.16 3.87 28.31
N GLY A 519 -20.24 4.92 29.14
CA GLY A 519 -21.49 5.30 29.83
C GLY A 519 -22.55 5.83 28.86
N GLN A 520 -22.15 6.71 27.94
CA GLN A 520 -23.04 7.21 26.88
C GLN A 520 -23.48 6.08 25.93
N ARG A 521 -22.58 5.13 25.63
CA ARG A 521 -22.85 3.94 24.80
C ARG A 521 -23.97 3.11 25.41
N LYS A 522 -23.90 2.81 26.72
CA LYS A 522 -24.97 2.08 27.43
C LYS A 522 -26.33 2.79 27.30
N GLN A 523 -26.38 4.11 27.49
CA GLN A 523 -27.61 4.89 27.34
C GLN A 523 -28.15 4.87 25.90
N LEU A 524 -27.28 4.89 24.89
CA LEU A 524 -27.66 4.79 23.48
C LEU A 524 -28.16 3.38 23.11
N ASP A 525 -27.56 2.33 23.68
CA ASP A 525 -28.01 0.95 23.48
C ASP A 525 -29.32 0.65 24.24
N GLU A 526 -29.64 1.39 25.30
CA GLU A 526 -30.96 1.43 25.93
C GLU A 526 -32.01 2.13 25.04
N ILE A 527 -31.69 3.29 24.46
CA ILE A 527 -32.58 3.96 23.48
C ILE A 527 -32.79 3.07 22.24
N GLN A 528 -31.76 2.35 21.77
CA GLN A 528 -31.86 1.41 20.65
C GLN A 528 -32.87 0.29 20.93
N LYS A 529 -32.86 -0.30 22.13
CA LYS A 529 -33.84 -1.35 22.51
C LYS A 529 -35.27 -0.84 22.46
N ASP A 530 -35.51 0.39 22.91
CA ASP A 530 -36.85 1.01 22.86
C ASP A 530 -37.29 1.29 21.42
N VAL A 531 -36.38 1.70 20.54
CA VAL A 531 -36.62 1.85 19.09
C VAL A 531 -36.94 0.51 18.44
N ASP A 532 -36.13 -0.52 18.69
CA ASP A 532 -36.31 -1.86 18.14
C ASP A 532 -37.64 -2.47 18.60
N ALA A 533 -38.03 -2.25 19.86
CA ALA A 533 -39.31 -2.67 20.42
C ALA A 533 -40.51 -1.93 19.80
N HIS A 534 -40.40 -0.62 19.56
CA HIS A 534 -41.48 0.15 18.90
C HIS A 534 -41.60 -0.20 17.40
N LEU A 535 -40.51 -0.29 16.66
CA LEU A 535 -40.53 -0.72 15.25
C LEU A 535 -41.11 -2.14 15.12
N ASN A 536 -40.89 -3.01 16.11
CA ASN A 536 -41.51 -4.33 16.18
C ASN A 536 -43.02 -4.34 16.50
N LYS A 537 -43.58 -3.27 17.05
CA LYS A 537 -45.04 -3.12 17.21
C LYS A 537 -45.67 -2.39 16.02
N LEU A 538 -44.97 -1.39 15.49
CA LEU A 538 -45.42 -0.49 14.43
C LEU A 538 -45.51 -1.18 13.05
N LEU A 539 -44.53 -2.01 12.70
CA LEU A 539 -44.43 -2.61 11.35
C LEU A 539 -45.16 -3.95 11.28
N THR A 540 -45.97 -4.13 10.22
CA THR A 540 -46.57 -5.44 9.89
C THR A 540 -45.50 -6.48 9.53
N ALA A 541 -45.82 -7.78 9.61
CA ALA A 541 -44.86 -8.85 9.29
C ALA A 541 -44.23 -8.71 7.88
N GLY A 542 -45.02 -8.29 6.89
CA GLY A 542 -44.51 -7.99 5.54
C GLY A 542 -43.55 -6.80 5.52
N GLN A 543 -43.90 -5.69 6.18
CA GLN A 543 -43.03 -4.52 6.29
C GLN A 543 -41.74 -4.84 7.06
N LYS A 544 -41.81 -5.61 8.16
CA LYS A 544 -40.61 -6.07 8.91
C LYS A 544 -39.65 -6.83 8.00
N LYS A 545 -40.15 -7.80 7.23
CA LYS A 545 -39.34 -8.55 6.25
C LYS A 545 -38.71 -7.62 5.22
N GLN A 546 -39.51 -6.72 4.64
CA GLN A 546 -39.05 -5.72 3.66
C GLN A 546 -38.08 -4.67 4.25
N PHE A 547 -38.05 -4.52 5.57
CA PHE A 547 -37.13 -3.65 6.32
C PHE A 547 -35.82 -4.36 6.66
N THR A 548 -35.85 -5.63 7.05
CA THR A 548 -34.64 -6.41 7.38
C THR A 548 -33.91 -6.97 6.16
N GLU A 549 -34.59 -7.21 5.04
CA GLU A 549 -33.98 -7.68 3.78
C GLU A 549 -33.23 -6.57 2.99
N SER A 550 -33.20 -5.33 3.50
CA SER A 550 -32.52 -4.18 2.88
C SER A 550 -30.98 -4.31 2.82
N ARG A 551 -30.49 -5.07 1.85
CA ARG A 551 -29.12 -4.94 1.35
C ARG A 551 -29.03 -3.76 0.37
N PRO A 552 -28.03 -2.86 0.49
CA PRO A 552 -27.64 -2.01 -0.63
C PRO A 552 -27.03 -2.91 -1.72
N GLY A 553 -27.80 -3.19 -2.77
CA GLY A 553 -27.27 -3.78 -4.00
C GLY A 553 -26.32 -2.81 -4.73
N PRO A 554 -25.47 -3.30 -5.65
CA PRO A 554 -24.55 -2.46 -6.42
C PRO A 554 -25.28 -1.65 -7.50
N SER A 555 -26.08 -0.67 -7.09
CA SER A 555 -26.61 0.36 -7.98
C SER A 555 -25.54 1.41 -8.26
N ALA A 556 -25.48 1.91 -9.49
CA ALA A 556 -24.42 2.82 -9.94
C ALA A 556 -24.61 4.25 -9.38
N GLY A 557 -24.12 4.50 -8.16
CA GLY A 557 -24.30 5.81 -7.49
C GLY A 557 -23.35 6.14 -6.32
N GLY A 558 -22.32 5.32 -6.06
CA GLY A 558 -21.42 5.50 -4.92
C GLY A 558 -22.08 5.21 -3.55
N PRO A 559 -21.36 5.40 -2.43
CA PRO A 559 -21.99 5.37 -1.11
C PRO A 559 -22.87 6.62 -0.93
N GLY A 560 -24.14 6.42 -0.58
CA GLY A 560 -25.00 7.50 -0.11
C GLY A 560 -24.44 8.12 1.19
N PRO A 561 -24.86 9.35 1.55
CA PRO A 561 -24.41 9.98 2.78
C PRO A 561 -24.75 9.11 4.00
N PRO A 562 -23.88 9.06 5.03
CA PRO A 562 -24.10 8.21 6.20
C PRO A 562 -25.43 8.56 6.89
N ALA A 563 -26.14 7.53 7.36
CA ALA A 563 -27.35 7.71 8.14
C ALA A 563 -27.08 8.63 9.34
N ARG A 564 -27.87 9.71 9.48
CA ARG A 564 -27.69 10.67 10.58
C ARG A 564 -27.92 9.96 11.92
N PRO A 565 -26.96 10.01 12.86
CA PRO A 565 -27.19 9.53 14.22
C PRO A 565 -28.42 10.20 14.82
N GLY A 566 -29.28 9.42 15.49
CA GLY A 566 -30.59 9.84 15.97
C GLY A 566 -31.75 9.51 15.02
N LYS A 567 -31.56 9.48 13.69
CA LYS A 567 -32.68 9.25 12.74
C LYS A 567 -33.04 7.77 12.64
N ILE A 568 -34.27 7.42 13.05
CA ILE A 568 -34.77 6.04 13.11
C ILE A 568 -34.99 5.44 11.71
N MET A 569 -35.63 6.22 10.84
CA MET A 569 -35.99 5.85 9.47
C MET A 569 -35.94 7.09 8.59
N ALA A 570 -35.64 6.94 7.30
CA ALA A 570 -35.68 8.04 6.33
C ALA A 570 -36.99 8.04 5.55
N ASN A 571 -37.46 9.21 5.12
CA ASN A 571 -38.72 9.37 4.39
C ASN A 571 -38.78 8.52 3.09
N SER A 572 -37.63 8.22 2.48
CA SER A 572 -37.53 7.28 1.36
C SER A 572 -37.87 5.84 1.73
N GLU A 573 -37.47 5.40 2.93
CA GLU A 573 -37.79 4.07 3.48
C GLU A 573 -39.24 4.00 3.95
N GLU A 574 -39.76 5.06 4.57
CA GLU A 574 -41.19 5.18 4.95
C GLU A 574 -42.11 5.00 3.72
N ASN A 575 -41.74 5.64 2.60
CA ASN A 575 -42.44 5.49 1.33
C ASN A 575 -42.21 4.10 0.70
N ARG A 576 -41.00 3.53 0.79
CA ARG A 576 -40.67 2.17 0.30
C ARG A 576 -41.46 1.08 1.02
N LEU A 577 -41.63 1.20 2.34
CA LEU A 577 -42.44 0.32 3.18
C LEU A 577 -43.95 0.58 3.09
N LYS A 578 -44.37 1.60 2.33
CA LYS A 578 -45.76 2.05 2.19
C LYS A 578 -46.45 2.22 3.55
N LEU A 579 -45.80 2.92 4.49
CA LEU A 579 -46.36 3.15 5.82
C LEU A 579 -47.71 3.88 5.71
N THR A 580 -48.69 3.47 6.51
CA THR A 580 -49.96 4.20 6.65
C THR A 580 -49.74 5.54 7.37
N ASP A 581 -50.66 6.49 7.24
CA ASP A 581 -50.49 7.80 7.88
C ASP A 581 -50.57 7.72 9.42
N GLY A 582 -51.25 6.69 9.95
CA GLY A 582 -51.15 6.30 11.36
C GLY A 582 -49.73 5.83 11.72
N GLN A 583 -49.15 4.90 10.95
CA GLN A 583 -47.78 4.43 11.15
C GLN A 583 -46.75 5.58 11.07
N LYS A 584 -46.92 6.52 10.13
CA LYS A 584 -46.06 7.73 10.03
C LYS A 584 -46.21 8.65 11.24
N LYS A 585 -47.43 8.84 11.75
CA LYS A 585 -47.70 9.67 12.93
C LYS A 585 -47.06 9.09 14.19
N GLU A 586 -47.15 7.77 14.39
CA GLU A 586 -46.48 7.07 15.49
C GLU A 586 -44.95 7.10 15.33
N LEU A 587 -44.42 6.89 14.12
CA LEU A 587 -42.99 6.98 13.83
C LEU A 587 -42.42 8.39 14.08
N ALA A 588 -43.18 9.45 13.77
CA ALA A 588 -42.81 10.82 14.08
C ALA A 588 -42.82 11.10 15.59
N GLY A 589 -43.78 10.54 16.33
CA GLY A 589 -43.81 10.58 17.80
C GLY A 589 -42.59 9.88 18.43
N LEU A 590 -42.26 8.68 17.93
CA LEU A 590 -41.07 7.93 18.34
C LEU A 590 -39.78 8.69 18.01
N GLN A 591 -39.67 9.29 16.83
CA GLN A 591 -38.53 10.12 16.43
C GLN A 591 -38.34 11.28 17.41
N LYS A 592 -39.40 12.01 17.79
CA LYS A 592 -39.30 13.11 18.77
C LYS A 592 -38.82 12.62 20.14
N ALA A 593 -39.38 11.52 20.63
CA ALA A 593 -38.98 10.93 21.92
C ALA A 593 -37.53 10.41 21.91
N VAL A 594 -37.06 9.94 20.76
CA VAL A 594 -35.65 9.57 20.53
C VAL A 594 -34.77 10.81 20.49
N ASP A 595 -35.12 11.84 19.74
CA ASP A 595 -34.34 13.08 19.63
C ASP A 595 -34.14 13.71 21.02
N GLU A 596 -35.21 13.82 21.82
CA GLU A 596 -35.17 14.35 23.20
C GLU A 596 -34.31 13.53 24.17
N ARG A 597 -34.12 12.22 23.94
CA ARG A 597 -33.25 11.35 24.74
C ARG A 597 -31.82 11.35 24.23
N PHE A 598 -31.64 11.30 22.92
CA PHE A 598 -30.35 11.33 22.23
C PHE A 598 -29.59 12.63 22.52
N ASP A 599 -30.28 13.77 22.49
CA ASP A 599 -29.71 15.06 22.87
C ASP A 599 -29.40 15.17 24.37
N LYS A 600 -29.96 14.30 25.25
CA LYS A 600 -29.56 14.25 26.67
C LYS A 600 -28.30 13.42 26.91
N VAL A 601 -27.98 12.48 26.01
CA VAL A 601 -26.74 11.68 26.10
C VAL A 601 -25.51 12.46 25.63
N LEU A 602 -25.63 13.25 24.55
CA LEU A 602 -24.48 13.94 23.94
C LEU A 602 -24.11 15.27 24.63
N ASN A 603 -22.81 15.49 24.84
CA ASN A 603 -22.28 16.74 25.38
C ASN A 603 -22.25 17.87 24.32
N ALA A 604 -21.96 19.11 24.75
CA ALA A 604 -21.99 20.28 23.86
C ALA A 604 -21.01 20.21 22.68
N ALA A 605 -19.82 19.65 22.87
CA ALA A 605 -18.83 19.46 21.80
C ALA A 605 -19.30 18.37 20.81
N GLN A 606 -19.80 17.26 21.31
CA GLN A 606 -20.38 16.17 20.50
C GLN A 606 -21.58 16.65 19.68
N LYS A 607 -22.45 17.50 20.23
CA LYS A 607 -23.56 18.14 19.50
C LYS A 607 -23.08 19.09 18.41
N LYS A 608 -22.02 19.87 18.68
CA LYS A 608 -21.39 20.75 17.68
C LYS A 608 -20.81 19.92 16.52
N GLN A 609 -20.12 18.81 16.84
CA GLN A 609 -19.55 17.89 15.87
C GLN A 609 -20.62 17.11 15.09
N LEU A 610 -21.70 16.67 15.73
CA LEU A 610 -22.85 16.04 15.08
C LEU A 610 -23.42 16.97 13.99
N LYS A 611 -23.57 18.26 14.31
CA LYS A 611 -24.09 19.28 13.40
C LYS A 611 -23.12 19.62 12.25
N SER A 612 -21.80 19.48 12.43
CA SER A 612 -20.82 19.72 11.35
C SER A 612 -20.56 18.48 10.48
N VAL A 613 -20.56 17.27 11.05
CA VAL A 613 -20.24 16.03 10.32
C VAL A 613 -21.49 15.42 9.64
N PHE A 614 -22.69 15.59 10.22
CA PHE A 614 -23.93 14.96 9.77
C PHE A 614 -25.04 15.99 9.42
N ALA A 615 -24.62 17.18 8.96
CA ALA A 615 -25.46 18.37 8.80
C ALA A 615 -26.82 18.15 8.07
N PRO A 616 -27.85 18.97 8.38
CA PRO A 616 -29.07 19.06 7.58
C PRO A 616 -28.79 19.43 6.12
N SER A 617 -29.29 18.62 5.21
CA SER A 617 -29.13 18.74 3.76
C SER A 617 -30.14 19.75 3.19
N GLY A 618 -29.95 21.02 3.54
CA GLY A 618 -30.55 22.16 2.86
C GLY A 618 -29.55 22.81 1.88
N PRO A 619 -30.00 23.59 0.88
CA PRO A 619 -29.11 24.22 -0.08
C PRO A 619 -28.35 25.40 0.55
N ALA A 620 -27.03 25.30 0.64
CA ALA A 620 -26.18 26.48 0.85
C ALA A 620 -26.11 27.29 -0.46
N PRO A 621 -26.22 28.63 -0.41
CA PRO A 621 -26.20 29.46 -1.63
C PRO A 621 -24.84 29.37 -2.33
N GLY A 622 -24.86 29.18 -3.65
CA GLY A 622 -23.67 29.23 -4.52
C GLY A 622 -23.02 27.89 -4.88
N SER A 623 -23.52 26.74 -4.39
CA SER A 623 -23.04 25.42 -4.83
C SER A 623 -23.86 24.86 -6.01
N PRO A 624 -23.24 24.25 -7.05
CA PRO A 624 -23.97 23.66 -8.17
C PRO A 624 -24.78 22.42 -7.75
N ALA A 625 -25.93 22.21 -8.41
CA ALA A 625 -26.89 21.17 -8.05
C ALA A 625 -26.31 19.74 -8.12
N PRO A 626 -26.79 18.81 -7.25
CA PRO A 626 -26.29 17.43 -7.22
C PRO A 626 -26.59 16.70 -8.53
N ARG A 627 -25.62 15.91 -9.00
CA ARG A 627 -25.71 15.13 -10.24
C ARG A 627 -26.75 14.02 -10.12
N GLY A 628 -27.82 14.11 -10.91
CA GLY A 628 -28.69 12.97 -11.22
C GLY A 628 -27.99 11.92 -12.10
N PRO A 629 -28.66 10.78 -12.39
CA PRO A 629 -28.08 9.66 -13.15
C PRO A 629 -27.95 9.98 -14.64
N GLY A 630 -26.90 10.70 -15.01
CA GLY A 630 -26.47 10.95 -16.38
C GLY A 630 -24.94 10.93 -16.49
N GLY A 631 -24.43 10.47 -17.64
CA GLY A 631 -22.99 10.45 -17.90
C GLY A 631 -22.36 11.84 -17.81
N SER A 632 -21.06 11.90 -17.50
CA SER A 632 -20.31 13.16 -17.47
C SER A 632 -20.44 13.91 -18.82
N PRO A 633 -20.68 15.23 -18.82
CA PRO A 633 -20.84 15.99 -20.05
C PRO A 633 -19.56 15.91 -20.88
N GLN A 634 -19.67 15.42 -22.12
CA GLN A 634 -18.54 15.39 -23.04
C GLN A 634 -18.22 16.81 -23.53
N PRO A 635 -16.95 17.26 -23.50
CA PRO A 635 -16.56 18.59 -23.97
C PRO A 635 -17.07 18.88 -25.38
N GLY A 636 -17.76 20.01 -25.55
CA GLY A 636 -18.37 20.43 -26.83
C GLY A 636 -19.79 19.91 -27.11
N LYS A 637 -20.32 18.93 -26.36
CA LYS A 637 -21.73 18.51 -26.52
C LYS A 637 -22.69 19.41 -25.75
N ILE A 638 -23.76 19.86 -26.40
CA ILE A 638 -24.80 20.72 -25.81
C ILE A 638 -25.64 19.95 -24.78
N LEU A 639 -26.14 18.77 -25.15
CA LEU A 639 -26.81 17.81 -24.26
C LEU A 639 -26.52 16.37 -24.71
N SER A 640 -26.14 15.50 -23.78
CA SER A 640 -26.02 14.06 -24.06
C SER A 640 -27.38 13.38 -24.25
N ALA A 641 -27.43 12.26 -24.96
CA ALA A 641 -28.67 11.50 -25.18
C ALA A 641 -29.40 11.18 -23.87
N ALA A 642 -28.68 10.69 -22.86
CA ALA A 642 -29.24 10.41 -21.53
C ALA A 642 -29.88 11.65 -20.86
N GLN A 643 -29.36 12.85 -21.07
CA GLN A 643 -29.99 14.09 -20.58
C GLN A 643 -31.24 14.43 -21.40
N GLN A 644 -31.22 14.27 -22.72
CA GLN A 644 -32.38 14.50 -23.60
C GLN A 644 -33.53 13.52 -23.29
N ASP A 645 -33.22 12.27 -22.93
CA ASP A 645 -34.17 11.25 -22.51
C ASP A 645 -34.70 11.51 -21.09
N THR A 646 -33.82 11.92 -20.15
CA THR A 646 -34.23 12.33 -18.79
C THR A 646 -35.19 13.52 -18.82
N LEU A 647 -34.97 14.47 -19.74
CA LEU A 647 -35.84 15.63 -19.98
C LEU A 647 -37.06 15.30 -20.87
N LYS A 648 -37.20 14.06 -21.34
CA LYS A 648 -38.31 13.57 -22.20
C LYS A 648 -38.55 14.41 -23.46
N LEU A 649 -37.48 14.89 -24.10
CA LEU A 649 -37.59 15.78 -25.26
C LEU A 649 -38.26 15.10 -26.47
N SER A 650 -39.10 15.85 -27.19
CA SER A 650 -39.80 15.38 -28.39
C SER A 650 -38.83 15.12 -29.57
N PRO A 651 -39.22 14.35 -30.60
CA PRO A 651 -38.39 14.13 -31.79
C PRO A 651 -37.95 15.43 -32.48
N GLU A 652 -38.83 16.44 -32.52
CA GLU A 652 -38.58 17.75 -33.13
C GLU A 652 -37.60 18.59 -32.29
N GLN A 653 -37.71 18.50 -30.95
CA GLN A 653 -36.77 19.14 -30.02
C GLN A 653 -35.38 18.50 -30.10
N LYS A 654 -35.30 17.17 -30.17
CA LYS A 654 -34.05 16.43 -30.36
C LYS A 654 -33.39 16.78 -31.70
N LYS A 655 -34.16 16.84 -32.79
CA LYS A 655 -33.67 17.26 -34.12
C LYS A 655 -33.08 18.68 -34.10
N ARG A 656 -33.76 19.65 -33.49
CA ARG A 656 -33.24 21.02 -33.32
C ARG A 656 -31.96 21.06 -32.48
N LEU A 657 -31.81 20.19 -31.49
CA LEU A 657 -30.58 20.04 -30.71
C LEU A 657 -29.41 19.49 -31.55
N GLU A 658 -29.66 18.55 -32.47
CA GLU A 658 -28.64 18.08 -33.41
C GLU A 658 -28.23 19.16 -34.43
N GLU A 659 -29.17 20.00 -34.86
CA GLU A 659 -28.92 21.13 -35.76
C GLU A 659 -28.06 22.20 -35.05
N MET A 660 -28.40 22.60 -33.82
CA MET A 660 -27.58 23.49 -33.01
C MET A 660 -26.20 22.90 -32.69
N GLN A 661 -26.10 21.59 -32.44
CA GLN A 661 -24.82 20.90 -32.19
C GLN A 661 -23.88 21.05 -33.39
N LYS A 662 -24.37 20.85 -34.62
CA LYS A 662 -23.56 21.01 -35.85
C LYS A 662 -23.07 22.44 -36.04
N GLU A 663 -23.87 23.44 -35.66
CA GLU A 663 -23.46 24.84 -35.70
C GLU A 663 -22.36 25.15 -34.65
N VAL A 664 -22.51 24.64 -33.43
CA VAL A 664 -21.51 24.75 -32.36
C VAL A 664 -20.20 24.05 -32.74
N ASP A 665 -20.27 22.82 -33.25
CA ASP A 665 -19.11 22.07 -33.73
C ASP A 665 -18.39 22.82 -34.87
N THR A 666 -19.15 23.43 -35.79
CA THR A 666 -18.61 24.26 -36.89
C THR A 666 -17.93 25.54 -36.38
N LYS A 667 -18.48 26.20 -35.36
CA LYS A 667 -17.88 27.40 -34.75
C LYS A 667 -16.62 27.05 -33.96
N LEU A 668 -16.63 25.96 -33.17
CA LEU A 668 -15.44 25.45 -32.48
C LEU A 668 -14.33 25.06 -33.48
N ALA A 669 -14.69 24.42 -34.60
CA ALA A 669 -13.73 24.05 -35.64
C ALA A 669 -13.05 25.26 -36.32
N LYS A 670 -13.68 26.44 -36.33
CA LYS A 670 -13.09 27.70 -36.84
C LYS A 670 -12.28 28.46 -35.79
N LEU A 671 -12.59 28.27 -34.50
CA LEU A 671 -12.00 29.04 -33.39
C LEU A 671 -10.79 28.35 -32.74
N LEU A 672 -10.65 27.03 -32.90
CA LEU A 672 -9.56 26.23 -32.34
C LEU A 672 -8.48 25.90 -33.38
N THR A 673 -7.22 25.97 -32.96
CA THR A 673 -6.05 25.51 -33.76
C THR A 673 -6.09 23.99 -33.99
N GLU A 674 -5.29 23.47 -34.93
CA GLU A 674 -5.29 22.02 -35.23
C GLU A 674 -4.93 21.14 -34.02
N GLY A 675 -3.91 21.52 -33.23
CA GLY A 675 -3.54 20.81 -32.00
C GLY A 675 -4.67 20.80 -30.97
N GLN A 676 -5.34 21.94 -30.77
CA GLN A 676 -6.48 22.05 -29.86
C GLN A 676 -7.71 21.26 -30.35
N ARG A 677 -7.96 21.19 -31.67
CA ARG A 677 -9.03 20.36 -32.26
C ARG A 677 -8.75 18.86 -32.03
N LYS A 678 -7.51 18.40 -32.24
CA LYS A 678 -7.07 17.03 -31.93
C LYS A 678 -7.19 16.72 -30.43
N GLN A 679 -6.82 17.65 -29.55
CA GLN A 679 -6.97 17.50 -28.10
C GLN A 679 -8.45 17.42 -27.67
N LEU A 680 -9.32 18.26 -28.23
CA LEU A 680 -10.77 18.21 -27.95
C LEU A 680 -11.39 16.88 -28.39
N GLN A 681 -10.99 16.35 -29.56
CA GLN A 681 -11.44 15.04 -30.03
C GLN A 681 -10.96 13.90 -29.11
N ALA A 682 -9.71 13.94 -28.63
CA ALA A 682 -9.22 12.97 -27.64
C ALA A 682 -10.00 13.02 -26.32
N MET A 683 -10.39 14.23 -25.86
CA MET A 683 -11.25 14.40 -24.68
C MET A 683 -12.70 13.93 -24.89
N GLN A 684 -13.20 13.93 -26.14
CA GLN A 684 -14.51 13.38 -26.50
C GLN A 684 -14.49 11.85 -26.61
N GLN A 685 -13.39 11.25 -27.06
CA GLN A 685 -13.24 9.79 -27.24
C GLN A 685 -12.88 9.06 -25.94
N GLY A 686 -12.19 9.75 -25.01
CA GLY A 686 -11.81 9.21 -23.70
C GLY A 686 -10.43 8.51 -23.72
N PRO A 687 -9.77 8.34 -22.56
CA PRO A 687 -8.36 7.96 -22.53
C PRO A 687 -8.15 6.45 -22.64
N ALA A 688 -7.41 6.02 -23.67
CA ALA A 688 -6.66 4.78 -23.60
C ALA A 688 -5.38 5.01 -22.77
N ALA A 689 -5.19 4.20 -21.73
CA ALA A 689 -3.97 4.04 -20.91
C ALA A 689 -3.39 5.29 -20.16
N GLY A 690 -3.17 5.11 -18.85
CA GLY A 690 -1.88 5.48 -18.24
C GLY A 690 -1.61 6.93 -17.85
N VAL A 691 -2.35 7.50 -16.89
CA VAL A 691 -1.82 8.58 -16.02
C VAL A 691 -1.96 8.13 -14.56
N ALA A 692 -0.87 8.27 -13.80
CA ALA A 692 -0.81 7.80 -12.42
C ALA A 692 -1.65 8.66 -11.45
N ALA A 693 -2.26 8.00 -10.47
CA ALA A 693 -2.86 8.62 -9.29
C ALA A 693 -2.15 8.09 -8.04
N GLY A 694 -2.13 8.90 -6.97
CA GLY A 694 -1.32 8.70 -5.77
C GLY A 694 -1.73 7.51 -4.87
N PRO A 695 -1.05 7.35 -3.72
CA PRO A 695 -1.12 6.15 -2.88
C PRO A 695 -2.49 5.95 -2.20
N GLY A 696 -2.78 4.69 -1.85
CA GLY A 696 -3.97 4.30 -1.07
C GLY A 696 -5.07 3.59 -1.88
N GLY A 697 -4.83 2.35 -2.29
CA GLY A 697 -5.86 1.49 -2.90
C GLY A 697 -5.32 0.13 -3.35
N PRO A 698 -5.89 -1.00 -2.90
CA PRO A 698 -5.24 -2.31 -3.05
C PRO A 698 -5.33 -2.90 -4.47
N GLY A 699 -4.24 -3.51 -4.93
CA GLY A 699 -4.22 -4.45 -6.06
C GLY A 699 -4.00 -3.89 -7.47
N ARG A 700 -3.79 -2.58 -7.66
CA ARG A 700 -3.47 -2.03 -9.00
C ARG A 700 -1.99 -2.17 -9.34
N GLY A 701 -1.61 -3.24 -10.03
CA GLY A 701 -0.33 -3.35 -10.74
C GLY A 701 0.18 -4.77 -10.96
N GLY A 702 0.11 -5.61 -9.93
CA GLY A 702 0.70 -6.96 -9.95
C GLY A 702 -0.21 -8.06 -10.49
N PRO A 703 0.29 -9.31 -10.54
CA PRO A 703 -0.49 -10.48 -10.98
C PRO A 703 -1.68 -10.79 -10.05
N PRO A 704 -2.72 -11.48 -10.55
CA PRO A 704 -3.83 -11.97 -9.73
C PRO A 704 -3.36 -12.85 -8.57
N GLY A 705 -4.01 -12.70 -7.41
CA GLY A 705 -3.59 -13.34 -6.16
C GLY A 705 -4.63 -13.27 -5.03
N GLY A 706 -4.19 -13.48 -3.81
CA GLY A 706 -5.02 -13.65 -2.61
C GLY A 706 -5.32 -12.37 -1.82
N ALA A 707 -5.56 -12.53 -0.52
CA ALA A 707 -5.63 -11.40 0.42
C ALA A 707 -4.22 -10.90 0.82
N PRO A 708 -4.02 -9.57 0.97
CA PRO A 708 -2.70 -9.03 1.24
C PRO A 708 -2.03 -9.55 2.53
N LEU A 709 -0.72 -9.74 2.45
CA LEU A 709 0.17 -10.12 3.54
C LEU A 709 1.28 -9.07 3.63
N PHE A 710 1.61 -8.57 4.83
CA PHE A 710 2.70 -7.60 4.96
C PHE A 710 4.05 -8.25 4.61
N ARG A 711 4.33 -9.37 5.27
CA ARG A 711 5.48 -10.28 5.12
C ARG A 711 5.06 -11.68 5.57
N ALA A 712 5.92 -12.67 5.34
CA ALA A 712 5.78 -14.04 5.81
C ALA A 712 7.17 -14.62 6.11
N TYR A 713 7.27 -15.48 7.12
CA TYR A 713 8.52 -16.13 7.54
C TYR A 713 8.33 -17.64 7.61
N ARG A 714 9.35 -18.40 7.20
CA ARG A 714 9.46 -19.86 7.34
C ARG A 714 10.43 -20.18 8.47
N TYR A 715 9.98 -20.97 9.43
CA TYR A 715 10.76 -21.46 10.56
C TYR A 715 11.11 -22.93 10.32
N ALA A 716 12.36 -23.32 10.58
CA ALA A 716 12.82 -24.70 10.40
C ALA A 716 12.07 -25.67 11.33
N THR A 717 11.96 -26.96 10.97
CA THR A 717 11.30 -27.96 11.81
C THR A 717 11.94 -28.14 13.20
N ASN A 718 13.22 -27.77 13.35
CA ASN A 718 13.97 -27.78 14.61
C ASN A 718 14.11 -26.39 15.25
N TYR A 719 13.32 -25.38 14.85
CA TYR A 719 13.36 -24.04 15.44
C TYR A 719 13.03 -24.10 16.96
N PRO A 720 13.79 -23.41 17.85
CA PRO A 720 13.62 -23.54 19.30
C PRO A 720 12.20 -23.31 19.82
N GLY A 721 11.45 -22.39 19.20
CA GLY A 721 10.06 -22.10 19.57
C GLY A 721 9.06 -23.25 19.35
N PHE A 722 9.49 -24.35 18.73
CA PHE A 722 8.71 -25.58 18.58
C PHE A 722 9.07 -26.68 19.61
N ALA A 723 10.09 -26.46 20.45
CA ALA A 723 10.53 -27.45 21.43
C ALA A 723 9.40 -27.82 22.41
N GLY A 724 9.05 -29.10 22.46
CA GLY A 724 7.97 -29.62 23.31
C GLY A 724 6.55 -29.20 22.89
N LYS A 725 6.36 -28.63 21.70
CA LYS A 725 5.04 -28.20 21.20
C LYS A 725 4.42 -29.25 20.26
N GLU A 726 3.10 -29.40 20.34
CA GLU A 726 2.34 -30.20 19.38
C GLU A 726 2.15 -29.42 18.07
N LEU A 727 2.46 -30.06 16.94
CA LEU A 727 2.44 -29.47 15.59
C LEU A 727 1.45 -30.20 14.65
N THR A 728 0.34 -30.70 15.22
CA THR A 728 -0.64 -31.52 14.51
C THR A 728 -1.36 -30.75 13.40
N ALA A 729 -1.33 -31.29 12.18
CA ALA A 729 -1.84 -30.65 10.97
C ALA A 729 -3.37 -30.72 10.83
N GLY A 730 -4.05 -29.62 11.13
CA GLY A 730 -5.51 -29.49 11.11
C GLY A 730 -6.13 -29.26 9.73
N LYS A 731 -7.17 -28.41 9.69
CA LYS A 731 -7.85 -27.93 8.47
C LYS A 731 -6.97 -26.91 7.73
N THR A 732 -7.20 -26.72 6.43
CA THR A 732 -6.63 -25.58 5.70
C THR A 732 -7.39 -24.28 5.99
N VAL A 733 -6.81 -23.12 5.67
CA VAL A 733 -7.46 -21.82 5.91
C VAL A 733 -8.71 -21.65 5.04
N GLU A 734 -8.77 -22.24 3.85
CA GLU A 734 -10.00 -22.32 3.02
C GLU A 734 -11.13 -23.05 3.75
N GLU A 735 -10.80 -24.16 4.41
CA GLU A 735 -11.74 -25.03 5.10
C GLU A 735 -12.27 -24.38 6.38
N LEU A 736 -11.40 -23.74 7.16
CA LEU A 736 -11.77 -22.90 8.31
C LEU A 736 -12.67 -21.73 7.92
N GLN A 737 -12.63 -21.28 6.67
CA GLN A 737 -13.46 -20.19 6.15
C GLN A 737 -14.67 -20.65 5.32
N ARG A 738 -14.93 -21.95 5.21
CA ARG A 738 -16.25 -22.45 4.77
C ARG A 738 -17.21 -22.26 5.94
N LYS A 739 -18.40 -21.71 5.69
CA LYS A 739 -19.45 -21.68 6.73
C LYS A 739 -19.99 -23.09 6.88
N ASP A 740 -19.84 -23.68 8.06
CA ASP A 740 -20.39 -25.02 8.35
C ASP A 740 -21.89 -25.05 8.05
N PRO A 741 -22.38 -25.99 7.22
CA PRO A 741 -23.81 -26.11 6.94
C PRO A 741 -24.64 -26.42 8.18
N GLU A 742 -24.07 -27.17 9.13
CA GLU A 742 -24.74 -27.80 10.26
C GLU A 742 -25.42 -26.80 11.21
N LYS A 743 -24.84 -25.61 11.42
CA LYS A 743 -25.47 -24.57 12.25
C LYS A 743 -26.83 -24.09 11.71
N ARG A 744 -27.12 -24.27 10.41
CA ARG A 744 -28.42 -23.96 9.82
C ARG A 744 -29.51 -24.98 10.13
N GLU A 745 -29.19 -26.15 10.68
CA GLU A 745 -30.18 -27.13 11.11
C GLU A 745 -30.49 -27.02 12.61
N SER A 746 -29.49 -26.68 13.44
CA SER A 746 -29.74 -26.32 14.84
C SER A 746 -30.58 -25.03 14.97
N GLU A 747 -30.30 -24.01 14.15
CA GLU A 747 -31.09 -22.76 14.08
C GLU A 747 -32.46 -22.92 13.39
N LYS A 748 -32.87 -24.15 13.06
CA LYS A 748 -34.19 -24.49 12.48
C LYS A 748 -35.03 -25.42 13.37
N LYS A 749 -34.52 -25.84 14.54
CA LYS A 749 -35.18 -26.81 15.43
C LYS A 749 -35.44 -26.29 16.86
N ASN A 750 -35.10 -25.03 17.14
CA ASN A 750 -35.41 -24.30 18.37
C ASN A 750 -36.23 -23.05 18.03
#